data_AF-A0A965IEM4-F1
#
_entry.id   AF-A0A965IEM4-F1
#
_cell.length_a   1.000
_cell.length_b   1.000
_cell.length_c   1.000
_cell.angle_alpha   90.00
_cell.angle_beta   90.00
_cell.angle_gamma   90.00
#
_symmetry.space_group_name_H-M   'P 1'
#
loop_
_entity.id
_entity.type
_entity.pdbx_description
1 polymer ?
#
loop_
_entity_poly.entity_id
_entity_poly.type
_entity_poly.pdbx_seq_one_letter_code
_entity_poly.pdbx_strand_id
1 'polypeptide(L)'
;MSPTTFRDISGADAGEKQTITFANAATAAGTITVGGVDIDVSNGDSDSDIAANVAAALQASATFGAQSGRTVSVSGADVTISYGASEGNVDDISTSLGTVTGTTVAVATAADAITSANESFAANGKFSKSGALTINVSSGGVVTATFLGNDGTSTAMTGTLAASDGSITFAASGENSKVISDQLVYTFKDYSGSSVDITNRAANLAVKVEGSMPPLRSGDLIINGVVIGDSYVSDDKVSPPTNASGSAIALAAAINRKTVATGVHAIVNTNIMTGTAMSATSAVSGNVVINGYTSPKIDTVLNNTRESRAKVVDAINFISEQTGVVAVDSGNDAEGIQLVAKDGRNIEVNFSNLSVADSVFASRTGLRVGVNAGTYSLESKVEAPISITTTPTFDITRARLPVGDFSTNQSQSVTMPRAVATSATDVKPLNAGDLVINGVAIRSTTLADDTVSSTVPASSSRQASALAISKAINDSTAQTGVTAKAYPARIEGTTTARGSATGLQSLFVNGIDVKIDFSVGSTAGERADEVVSKLNAQFGATGVKASKTTAGGVALEAPDGRNLSVWFNTGSGAPLVSADNFGLAIGSAAAPGVTSAASGLTATSAGSAAATVYGRVTLISNPPAPRPLPPGASAPSSPPPTPPIVVEPGVKGYTADSNFVALGFQELKFGGEVDASVSKMSPPRVGRLAFQVGAGANQLITIDLSDFGKNGPITGEITGDVDAATPTNSIATSQGATAVLANLDKVMDRVNATRANMGAVMNRLQYAMDNLSNVAVNQEASRSQIQDADYAAASTELAKTQIMQQAATAVLAQANMSQQSVLQLLKG
;
A
#
# COMPACT_ATOMS: atom_id res chain seq x y z
N MET A 1 -14.53 -2.99 -10.79
CA MET A 1 -13.41 -2.05 -10.86
C MET A 1 -12.55 -2.45 -12.05
N SER A 2 -12.13 -1.48 -12.86
CA SER A 2 -11.21 -1.74 -13.96
C SER A 2 -9.82 -2.06 -13.41
N PRO A 3 -9.06 -2.95 -14.06
CA PRO A 3 -7.68 -3.26 -13.69
C PRO A 3 -6.82 -1.98 -13.72
N THR A 4 -5.94 -1.79 -12.73
CA THR A 4 -4.98 -0.67 -12.72
C THR A 4 -3.76 -1.04 -13.55
N THR A 5 -3.37 -0.14 -14.45
CA THR A 5 -2.22 -0.33 -15.34
C THR A 5 -1.05 0.57 -14.95
N PHE A 6 0.16 0.02 -14.86
CA PHE A 6 1.40 0.79 -14.74
C PHE A 6 2.17 0.70 -16.05
N ARG A 7 2.74 1.82 -16.50
CA ARG A 7 3.41 1.91 -17.80
C ARG A 7 4.84 2.36 -17.62
N ASP A 8 5.74 1.68 -18.29
CA ASP A 8 7.15 2.00 -18.35
C ASP A 8 7.60 2.05 -19.81
N ILE A 9 8.40 3.05 -20.15
CA ILE A 9 8.83 3.34 -21.52
C ILE A 9 10.34 3.21 -21.59
N SER A 10 10.78 2.44 -22.58
CA SER A 10 12.20 2.25 -22.87
C SER A 10 12.40 2.12 -24.38
N GLY A 11 13.63 1.84 -24.80
CA GLY A 11 13.99 1.71 -26.21
C GLY A 11 15.08 2.69 -26.60
N ALA A 12 15.88 2.31 -27.59
CA ALA A 12 17.06 3.07 -28.01
C ALA A 12 16.72 4.45 -28.58
N ASP A 13 15.50 4.65 -29.08
CA ASP A 13 15.04 5.88 -29.73
C ASP A 13 13.90 6.56 -28.96
N ALA A 14 13.67 6.19 -27.69
CA ALA A 14 12.61 6.77 -26.87
C ALA A 14 13.01 8.11 -26.21
N GLY A 15 14.30 8.40 -26.05
CA GLY A 15 14.78 9.69 -25.54
C GLY A 15 14.73 10.82 -26.58
N GLU A 16 15.08 12.03 -26.17
CA GLU A 16 15.16 13.20 -27.06
C GLU A 16 16.29 13.04 -28.09
N LYS A 17 16.12 13.66 -29.26
CA LYS A 17 17.18 13.85 -30.25
C LYS A 17 17.37 15.33 -30.53
N GLN A 18 18.60 15.81 -30.37
CA GLN A 18 18.99 17.16 -30.76
C GLN A 18 19.96 17.09 -31.93
N THR A 19 19.75 17.95 -32.92
CA THR A 19 20.64 18.12 -34.06
C THR A 19 21.33 19.47 -33.96
N ILE A 20 22.65 19.44 -34.10
CA ILE A 20 23.51 20.61 -34.17
C ILE A 20 23.91 20.77 -35.63
N THR A 21 23.49 21.86 -36.25
CA THR A 21 23.79 22.18 -37.64
C THR A 21 24.85 23.26 -37.69
N PHE A 22 25.96 22.97 -38.36
CA PHE A 22 26.98 23.95 -38.70
C PHE A 22 26.72 24.51 -40.09
N ALA A 23 26.97 25.79 -40.29
CA ALA A 23 26.83 26.41 -41.60
C ALA A 23 27.96 27.42 -41.84
N ASN A 24 28.42 27.46 -43.08
CA ASN A 24 29.55 28.26 -43.57
C ASN A 24 30.91 27.79 -43.04
N ALA A 25 31.94 27.92 -43.89
CA ALA A 25 33.30 27.56 -43.54
C ALA A 25 33.91 28.53 -42.53
N ALA A 26 34.77 28.03 -41.64
CA ALA A 26 35.49 28.87 -40.69
C ALA A 26 36.52 29.75 -41.40
N THR A 27 36.53 31.05 -41.09
CA THR A 27 37.48 32.03 -41.67
C THR A 27 38.66 32.36 -40.75
N ALA A 28 38.70 31.77 -39.55
CA ALA A 28 39.78 31.90 -38.59
C ALA A 28 39.88 30.63 -37.73
N ALA A 29 41.11 30.25 -37.36
CA ALA A 29 41.33 29.14 -36.44
C ALA A 29 40.99 29.54 -34.99
N GLY A 30 40.54 28.58 -34.20
CA GLY A 30 40.20 28.77 -32.79
C GLY A 30 39.52 27.55 -32.21
N THR A 31 38.99 27.69 -30.99
CA THR A 31 38.32 26.59 -30.28
C THR A 31 36.83 26.91 -30.16
N ILE A 32 35.99 25.93 -30.51
CA ILE A 32 34.55 25.94 -30.25
C ILE A 32 34.25 25.03 -29.06
N THR A 33 33.20 25.33 -28.30
CA THR A 33 32.75 24.48 -27.19
C THR A 33 31.34 23.99 -27.48
N VAL A 34 31.12 22.67 -27.42
CA VAL A 34 29.81 22.03 -27.61
C VAL A 34 29.54 21.10 -26.43
N GLY A 35 28.47 21.33 -25.68
CA GLY A 35 28.12 20.53 -24.51
C GLY A 35 29.21 20.50 -23.43
N GLY A 36 30.03 21.56 -23.34
CA GLY A 36 31.18 21.64 -22.44
C GLY A 36 32.43 20.89 -22.90
N VAL A 37 32.46 20.37 -24.13
CA VAL A 37 33.64 19.78 -24.76
C VAL A 37 34.27 20.79 -25.71
N ASP A 38 35.57 21.02 -25.59
CA ASP A 38 36.32 21.93 -26.45
C ASP A 38 36.85 21.20 -27.71
N ILE A 39 36.67 21.83 -28.87
CA ILE A 39 37.04 21.29 -30.18
C ILE A 39 37.81 22.36 -30.96
N ASP A 40 38.98 22.01 -31.45
CA ASP A 40 39.79 22.89 -32.28
C ASP A 40 39.27 22.90 -33.72
N VAL A 41 39.11 24.10 -34.28
CA VAL A 41 38.69 24.38 -35.65
C VAL A 41 39.79 25.13 -36.37
N SER A 42 40.13 24.68 -37.58
CA SER A 42 41.14 25.30 -38.44
C SER A 42 40.52 26.32 -39.40
N ASN A 43 41.36 27.26 -39.87
CA ASN A 43 40.95 28.19 -40.91
C ASN A 43 40.71 27.43 -42.23
N GLY A 44 39.52 27.56 -42.81
CA GLY A 44 39.11 26.87 -44.03
C GLY A 44 38.36 25.55 -43.83
N ASP A 45 38.14 25.10 -42.58
CA ASP A 45 37.32 23.91 -42.32
C ASP A 45 35.91 24.11 -42.86
N SER A 46 35.41 23.14 -43.64
CA SER A 46 34.03 23.13 -44.10
C SER A 46 33.06 22.85 -42.94
N ASP A 47 31.78 23.16 -43.13
CA ASP A 47 30.73 22.81 -42.18
C ASP A 47 30.70 21.29 -41.86
N SER A 48 30.96 20.44 -42.85
CA SER A 48 31.08 19.00 -42.65
C SER A 48 32.33 18.58 -41.88
N ASP A 49 33.46 19.28 -42.06
CA ASP A 49 34.69 19.01 -41.32
C ASP A 49 34.52 19.38 -39.84
N ILE A 50 33.88 20.52 -39.58
CA ILE A 50 33.55 20.97 -38.22
C ILE A 50 32.60 19.97 -37.54
N ALA A 51 31.53 19.56 -38.22
CA ALA A 51 30.58 18.58 -37.69
C ALA A 51 31.24 17.22 -37.39
N ALA A 52 32.12 16.73 -38.26
CA ALA A 52 32.86 15.50 -38.04
C ALA A 52 33.80 15.57 -36.83
N ASN A 53 34.53 16.69 -36.68
CA ASN A 53 35.42 16.94 -35.54
C ASN A 53 34.64 17.03 -34.23
N VAL A 54 33.48 17.71 -34.24
CA VAL A 54 32.58 17.81 -33.08
C VAL A 54 32.05 16.43 -32.68
N ALA A 55 31.55 15.65 -33.64
CA ALA A 55 31.04 14.31 -33.35
C ALA A 55 32.13 13.40 -32.74
N ALA A 56 33.34 13.43 -33.28
CA ALA A 56 34.47 12.66 -32.75
C ALA A 56 34.84 13.09 -31.32
N ALA A 57 34.89 14.40 -31.05
CA ALA A 57 35.20 14.92 -29.72
C ALA A 57 34.13 14.57 -28.69
N LEU A 58 32.84 14.66 -29.05
CA LEU A 58 31.73 14.26 -28.19
C LEU A 58 31.76 12.74 -27.91
N GLN A 59 32.01 11.90 -28.91
CA GLN A 59 32.12 10.45 -28.72
C GLN A 59 33.29 10.04 -27.81
N ALA A 60 34.36 10.84 -27.78
CA ALA A 60 35.51 10.63 -26.90
C ALA A 60 35.29 11.14 -25.46
N SER A 61 34.27 11.96 -25.23
CA SER A 61 33.95 12.54 -23.91
C SER A 61 33.27 11.53 -23.00
N ALA A 62 33.50 11.64 -21.69
CA ALA A 62 32.78 10.86 -20.69
C ALA A 62 31.26 11.16 -20.67
N THR A 63 30.88 12.37 -21.08
CA THR A 63 29.49 12.86 -21.03
C THR A 63 28.64 12.36 -22.21
N PHE A 64 29.25 12.01 -23.35
CA PHE A 64 28.53 11.63 -24.58
C PHE A 64 29.08 10.36 -25.26
N GLY A 65 30.16 9.78 -24.72
CA GLY A 65 30.76 8.55 -25.22
C GLY A 65 29.98 7.29 -24.84
N ALA A 66 30.52 6.13 -25.20
CA ALA A 66 29.80 4.84 -25.14
C ALA A 66 29.26 4.42 -23.76
N GLN A 67 29.78 4.97 -22.66
CA GLN A 67 29.31 4.67 -21.30
C GLN A 67 28.22 5.63 -20.79
N SER A 68 27.95 6.73 -21.52
CA SER A 68 26.97 7.74 -21.12
C SER A 68 25.52 7.30 -21.33
N GLY A 69 25.28 6.26 -22.14
CA GLY A 69 23.93 5.89 -22.60
C GLY A 69 23.39 6.76 -23.73
N ARG A 70 24.14 7.79 -24.16
CA ARG A 70 23.84 8.64 -25.31
C ARG A 70 24.55 8.11 -26.56
N THR A 71 24.02 8.46 -27.73
CA THR A 71 24.69 8.19 -29.01
C THR A 71 24.87 9.46 -29.80
N VAL A 72 25.99 9.59 -30.50
CA VAL A 72 26.32 10.74 -31.34
C VAL A 72 26.58 10.25 -32.75
N SER A 73 25.91 10.85 -33.73
CA SER A 73 26.05 10.55 -35.15
C SER A 73 26.26 11.83 -35.95
N VAL A 74 26.90 11.73 -37.11
CA VAL A 74 27.14 12.86 -38.01
C VAL A 74 26.68 12.54 -39.43
N SER A 75 26.03 13.49 -40.08
CA SER A 75 25.62 13.40 -41.48
C SER A 75 25.79 14.76 -42.15
N GLY A 76 26.81 14.89 -43.01
CA GLY A 76 27.16 16.17 -43.63
C GLY A 76 27.54 17.20 -42.55
N ALA A 77 26.82 18.32 -42.50
CA ALA A 77 27.03 19.40 -41.55
C ALA A 77 26.28 19.23 -40.20
N ASP A 78 25.51 18.14 -40.06
CA ASP A 78 24.65 17.90 -38.91
C ASP A 78 25.25 16.86 -37.96
N VAL A 79 25.35 17.22 -36.68
CA VAL A 79 25.66 16.29 -35.59
C VAL A 79 24.39 16.01 -34.80
N THR A 80 23.93 14.77 -34.78
CA THR A 80 22.73 14.36 -34.02
C THR A 80 23.12 13.58 -32.77
N ILE A 81 22.65 14.06 -31.62
CA ILE A 81 22.80 13.43 -30.32
C ILE A 81 21.45 12.81 -29.95
N SER A 82 21.44 11.51 -29.65
CA SER A 82 20.27 10.83 -29.09
C SER A 82 20.51 10.55 -27.61
N TYR A 83 19.60 11.05 -26.78
CA TYR A 83 19.64 10.93 -25.32
C TYR A 83 18.96 9.64 -24.85
N GLY A 84 19.31 9.19 -23.64
CA GLY A 84 18.69 8.01 -23.06
C GLY A 84 17.21 8.23 -22.70
N ALA A 85 16.38 7.19 -22.82
CA ALA A 85 14.95 7.28 -22.48
C ALA A 85 14.70 7.76 -21.03
N SER A 86 15.58 7.39 -20.09
CA SER A 86 15.51 7.80 -18.69
C SER A 86 15.88 9.27 -18.44
N GLU A 87 16.53 9.94 -19.39
CA GLU A 87 16.91 11.34 -19.27
C GLU A 87 15.73 12.28 -19.56
N GLY A 88 14.67 11.78 -20.21
CA GLY A 88 13.49 12.56 -20.53
C GLY A 88 13.80 13.72 -21.47
N ASN A 89 13.16 14.86 -21.24
CA ASN A 89 13.42 16.09 -21.98
C ASN A 89 14.67 16.78 -21.43
N VAL A 90 15.59 17.15 -22.31
CA VAL A 90 16.86 17.77 -21.99
C VAL A 90 16.87 19.19 -22.56
N ASP A 91 17.45 20.13 -21.83
CA ASP A 91 17.64 21.49 -22.37
C ASP A 91 18.53 21.44 -23.63
N ASP A 92 18.36 22.41 -24.53
CA ASP A 92 19.21 22.55 -25.72
C ASP A 92 20.69 22.50 -25.36
N ILE A 93 21.46 21.69 -26.09
CA ILE A 93 22.89 21.55 -25.87
C ILE A 93 23.58 22.91 -26.06
N SER A 94 24.40 23.28 -25.08
CA SER A 94 25.12 24.55 -25.13
C SER A 94 26.16 24.55 -26.25
N THR A 95 26.22 25.65 -27.01
CA THR A 95 27.21 25.87 -28.06
C THR A 95 27.85 27.24 -27.92
N SER A 96 29.15 27.32 -28.15
CA SER A 96 29.93 28.57 -28.14
C SER A 96 30.98 28.53 -29.25
N LEU A 97 31.00 29.55 -30.10
CA LEU A 97 31.99 29.68 -31.17
C LEU A 97 33.30 30.33 -30.73
N GLY A 98 33.39 30.80 -29.47
CA GLY A 98 34.61 31.42 -28.94
C GLY A 98 35.10 32.58 -29.81
N THR A 99 36.34 32.48 -30.30
CA THR A 99 36.95 33.45 -31.23
C THR A 99 36.85 33.04 -32.70
N VAL A 100 36.24 31.90 -33.01
CA VAL A 100 36.05 31.43 -34.39
C VAL A 100 35.03 32.34 -35.08
N THR A 101 35.34 32.75 -36.32
CA THR A 101 34.50 33.62 -37.14
C THR A 101 34.21 32.96 -38.49
N GLY A 102 33.13 33.38 -39.15
CA GLY A 102 32.75 32.90 -40.49
C GLY A 102 31.80 31.70 -40.50
N THR A 103 31.71 30.94 -39.39
CA THR A 103 30.75 29.84 -39.21
C THR A 103 29.59 30.23 -38.29
N THR A 104 28.46 29.55 -38.41
CA THR A 104 27.29 29.67 -37.54
C THR A 104 26.86 28.30 -37.04
N VAL A 105 26.35 28.24 -35.82
CA VAL A 105 25.82 27.01 -35.21
C VAL A 105 24.36 27.21 -34.83
N ALA A 106 23.53 26.23 -35.14
CA ALA A 106 22.14 26.16 -34.71
C ALA A 106 21.89 24.81 -34.02
N VAL A 107 21.11 24.83 -32.95
CA VAL A 107 20.64 23.63 -32.26
C VAL A 107 19.14 23.56 -32.45
N ALA A 108 18.64 22.37 -32.78
CA ALA A 108 17.22 22.10 -32.89
C ALA A 108 16.90 20.71 -32.31
N THR A 109 15.76 20.59 -31.64
CA THR A 109 15.20 19.29 -31.25
C THR A 109 14.63 18.61 -32.50
N ALA A 110 15.30 17.55 -32.95
CA ALA A 110 14.89 16.75 -34.09
C ALA A 110 13.79 15.73 -33.73
N ALA A 111 13.71 15.33 -32.47
CA ALA A 111 12.60 14.53 -31.93
C ALA A 111 12.49 14.71 -30.41
N ASP A 112 11.30 15.03 -29.92
CA ASP A 112 11.04 15.12 -28.48
C ASP A 112 11.15 13.76 -27.79
N ALA A 113 11.47 13.77 -26.49
CA ALA A 113 11.47 12.57 -25.67
C ALA A 113 10.06 12.01 -25.49
N ILE A 114 9.93 10.68 -25.55
CA ILE A 114 8.71 9.98 -25.18
C ILE A 114 8.70 9.85 -23.66
N THR A 115 7.86 10.62 -22.99
CA THR A 115 7.81 10.65 -21.52
C THR A 115 6.68 9.83 -20.94
N SER A 116 5.62 9.59 -21.72
CA SER A 116 4.47 8.80 -21.27
C SER A 116 3.71 8.18 -22.43
N ALA A 117 2.81 7.26 -22.10
CA ALA A 117 1.87 6.66 -23.02
C ALA A 117 0.47 6.73 -22.40
N ASN A 118 -0.47 7.32 -23.12
CA ASN A 118 -1.87 7.34 -22.73
C ASN A 118 -2.53 6.05 -23.18
N GLU A 119 -3.28 5.43 -22.28
CA GLU A 119 -4.08 4.24 -22.54
C GLU A 119 -5.55 4.64 -22.62
N SER A 120 -6.27 4.09 -23.60
CA SER A 120 -7.70 4.27 -23.70
C SER A 120 -8.37 3.00 -24.22
N PHE A 121 -9.54 2.70 -23.68
CA PHE A 121 -10.44 1.69 -24.22
C PHE A 121 -11.62 2.37 -24.92
N ALA A 122 -12.11 1.79 -26.00
CA ALA A 122 -13.41 2.14 -26.53
C ALA A 122 -14.52 1.73 -25.55
N ALA A 123 -15.56 2.56 -25.45
CA ALA A 123 -16.71 2.37 -24.55
C ALA A 123 -16.28 2.01 -23.11
N ASN A 124 -16.77 0.89 -22.57
CA ASN A 124 -16.41 0.38 -21.23
C ASN A 124 -15.43 -0.80 -21.32
N GLY A 125 -14.60 -0.83 -22.37
CA GLY A 125 -13.59 -1.85 -22.57
C GLY A 125 -12.62 -1.97 -21.39
N LYS A 126 -12.12 -3.19 -21.19
CA LYS A 126 -11.20 -3.52 -20.10
C LYS A 126 -10.27 -4.65 -20.52
N PHE A 127 -9.18 -4.80 -19.78
CA PHE A 127 -8.46 -6.07 -19.76
C PHE A 127 -9.32 -7.14 -19.06
N SER A 128 -9.45 -8.28 -19.73
CA SER A 128 -10.11 -9.49 -19.24
C SER A 128 -9.19 -10.35 -18.37
N LYS A 129 -7.88 -10.06 -18.35
CA LYS A 129 -6.86 -10.76 -17.57
C LYS A 129 -5.90 -9.78 -16.91
N SER A 130 -5.31 -10.18 -15.78
CA SER A 130 -4.15 -9.51 -15.18
C SER A 130 -2.85 -10.18 -15.65
N GLY A 131 -1.78 -9.40 -15.73
CA GLY A 131 -0.53 -9.82 -16.34
C GLY A 131 0.38 -8.65 -16.71
N ALA A 132 1.27 -8.89 -17.67
CA ALA A 132 2.12 -7.87 -18.27
C ALA A 132 1.96 -7.90 -19.80
N LEU A 133 1.61 -6.75 -20.38
CA LEU A 133 1.63 -6.51 -21.81
C LEU A 133 2.96 -5.84 -22.17
N THR A 134 3.77 -6.48 -23.00
CA THR A 134 4.95 -5.85 -23.60
C THR A 134 4.64 -5.52 -25.04
N ILE A 135 4.85 -4.26 -25.43
CA ILE A 135 4.69 -3.77 -26.80
C ILE A 135 6.05 -3.26 -27.25
N ASN A 136 6.56 -3.78 -28.37
CA ASN A 136 7.77 -3.29 -29.00
C ASN A 136 7.42 -2.75 -30.38
N VAL A 137 7.89 -1.55 -30.68
CA VAL A 137 7.83 -0.91 -31.99
C VAL A 137 9.25 -0.85 -32.52
N SER A 138 9.48 -1.41 -33.70
CA SER A 138 10.77 -1.30 -34.37
C SER A 138 10.95 0.08 -35.02
N SER A 139 12.18 0.43 -35.39
CA SER A 139 12.48 1.64 -36.17
C SER A 139 11.85 1.67 -37.58
N GLY A 140 11.20 0.58 -38.01
CA GLY A 140 10.39 0.52 -39.24
C GLY A 140 8.89 0.47 -38.99
N GLY A 141 8.43 0.82 -37.79
CA GLY A 141 7.00 0.91 -37.44
C GLY A 141 6.29 -0.43 -37.24
N VAL A 142 7.03 -1.54 -37.13
CA VAL A 142 6.43 -2.87 -36.91
C VAL A 142 6.13 -3.04 -35.43
N VAL A 143 4.86 -3.31 -35.11
CA VAL A 143 4.39 -3.56 -33.75
C VAL A 143 4.42 -5.06 -33.45
N THR A 144 5.11 -5.43 -32.38
CA THR A 144 5.00 -6.77 -31.76
C THR A 144 4.51 -6.62 -30.34
N ALA A 145 3.51 -7.40 -29.94
CA ALA A 145 2.96 -7.33 -28.60
C ALA A 145 2.69 -8.71 -28.03
N THR A 146 2.99 -8.87 -26.74
CA THR A 146 2.78 -10.13 -26.01
C THR A 146 2.22 -9.83 -24.64
N PHE A 147 1.12 -10.49 -24.30
CA PHE A 147 0.54 -10.47 -22.97
C PHE A 147 0.92 -11.74 -22.21
N LEU A 148 1.68 -11.61 -21.13
CA LEU A 148 1.95 -12.68 -20.19
C LEU A 148 0.96 -12.58 -19.03
N GLY A 149 0.01 -13.51 -18.96
CA GLY A 149 -0.93 -13.61 -17.85
C GLY A 149 -0.24 -14.00 -16.56
N ASN A 150 -0.81 -13.60 -15.41
CA ASN A 150 -0.35 -14.04 -14.10
C ASN A 150 -0.52 -15.56 -13.87
N ASP A 151 -1.31 -16.22 -14.72
CA ASP A 151 -1.43 -17.68 -14.82
C ASP A 151 -0.22 -18.34 -15.52
N GLY A 152 0.76 -17.54 -15.97
CA GLY A 152 1.94 -18.00 -16.72
C GLY A 152 1.69 -18.20 -18.22
N THR A 153 0.48 -17.94 -18.72
CA THR A 153 0.13 -18.13 -20.12
C THR A 153 0.51 -16.91 -20.95
N SER A 154 1.22 -17.13 -22.06
CA SER A 154 1.57 -16.07 -23.01
C SER A 154 0.57 -16.02 -24.17
N THR A 155 0.07 -14.83 -24.49
CA THR A 155 -0.83 -14.56 -25.61
C THR A 155 -0.20 -13.50 -26.52
N ALA A 156 0.08 -13.86 -27.77
CA ALA A 156 0.54 -12.89 -28.76
C ALA A 156 -0.64 -11.97 -29.16
N MET A 157 -0.40 -10.66 -29.15
CA MET A 157 -1.39 -9.65 -29.50
C MET A 157 -0.98 -8.96 -30.82
N THR A 158 -1.96 -8.71 -31.67
CA THR A 158 -1.77 -7.99 -32.94
C THR A 158 -2.27 -6.56 -32.80
N GLY A 159 -1.37 -5.59 -32.98
CA GLY A 159 -1.67 -4.16 -32.96
C GLY A 159 -1.31 -3.48 -34.27
N THR A 160 -2.01 -2.40 -34.60
CA THR A 160 -1.75 -1.57 -35.78
C THR A 160 -1.29 -0.19 -35.36
N LEU A 161 -0.16 0.27 -35.90
CA LEU A 161 0.38 1.62 -35.68
C LEU A 161 -0.23 2.63 -36.65
N ALA A 162 -0.70 3.76 -36.13
CA ALA A 162 -1.16 4.89 -36.91
C ALA A 162 -0.04 5.93 -37.09
N ALA A 163 0.19 6.35 -38.34
CA ALA A 163 1.28 7.26 -38.68
C ALA A 163 1.02 8.73 -38.33
N SER A 164 -0.22 9.12 -38.07
CA SER A 164 -0.58 10.52 -37.83
C SER A 164 -0.32 11.00 -36.40
N ASP A 165 -0.36 10.09 -35.42
CA ASP A 165 -0.30 10.43 -34.00
C ASP A 165 0.47 9.40 -33.15
N GLY A 166 1.14 8.44 -33.79
CA GLY A 166 1.91 7.39 -33.12
C GLY A 166 1.06 6.43 -32.28
N SER A 167 -0.26 6.37 -32.51
CA SER A 167 -1.14 5.51 -31.73
C SER A 167 -1.09 4.05 -32.18
N ILE A 168 -1.06 3.13 -31.21
CA ILE A 168 -1.13 1.69 -31.44
C ILE A 168 -2.50 1.19 -31.03
N THR A 169 -3.24 0.63 -31.99
CA THR A 169 -4.59 0.11 -31.78
C THR A 169 -4.60 -1.42 -31.77
N PHE A 170 -5.22 -2.00 -30.75
CA PHE A 170 -5.52 -3.43 -30.63
C PHE A 170 -7.04 -3.62 -30.72
N ALA A 171 -7.52 -4.20 -31.82
CA ALA A 171 -8.93 -4.57 -31.94
C ALA A 171 -9.23 -5.78 -31.03
N ALA A 172 -10.40 -5.81 -30.38
CA ALA A 172 -10.86 -6.93 -29.55
C ALA A 172 -11.37 -8.12 -30.38
N SER A 173 -10.52 -8.63 -31.26
CA SER A 173 -10.81 -9.75 -32.17
C SER A 173 -9.63 -10.72 -32.22
N GLY A 174 -9.89 -11.99 -32.59
CA GLY A 174 -8.84 -13.01 -32.68
C GLY A 174 -8.23 -13.31 -31.31
N GLU A 175 -6.91 -13.44 -31.24
CA GLU A 175 -6.21 -13.71 -29.98
C GLU A 175 -6.32 -12.56 -28.97
N ASN A 176 -6.47 -11.32 -29.44
CA ASN A 176 -6.63 -10.15 -28.58
C ASN A 176 -7.88 -10.27 -27.68
N SER A 177 -8.97 -10.90 -28.14
CA SER A 177 -10.21 -11.02 -27.35
C SER A 177 -10.08 -11.94 -26.12
N LYS A 178 -8.96 -12.67 -26.00
CA LYS A 178 -8.62 -13.43 -24.78
C LYS A 178 -8.06 -12.54 -23.66
N VAL A 179 -7.63 -11.32 -24.01
CA VAL A 179 -6.93 -10.38 -23.13
C VAL A 179 -7.72 -9.09 -22.94
N ILE A 180 -8.42 -8.60 -23.97
CA ILE A 180 -9.18 -7.35 -23.94
C ILE A 180 -10.64 -7.56 -24.36
N SER A 181 -11.57 -6.80 -23.78
CA SER A 181 -13.01 -6.90 -24.08
C SER A 181 -13.51 -5.92 -25.15
N ASP A 182 -12.74 -4.86 -25.43
CA ASP A 182 -13.03 -3.86 -26.47
C ASP A 182 -11.72 -3.27 -26.99
N GLN A 183 -11.79 -2.42 -28.02
CA GLN A 183 -10.62 -1.82 -28.66
C GLN A 183 -9.75 -1.05 -27.65
N LEU A 184 -8.47 -1.40 -27.60
CA LEU A 184 -7.46 -0.78 -26.74
C LEU A 184 -6.52 0.07 -27.61
N VAL A 185 -6.31 1.33 -27.23
CA VAL A 185 -5.41 2.25 -27.94
C VAL A 185 -4.38 2.82 -26.97
N TYR A 186 -3.11 2.74 -27.35
CA TYR A 186 -2.01 3.47 -26.71
C TYR A 186 -1.56 4.62 -27.58
N THR A 187 -1.34 5.80 -27.00
CA THR A 187 -0.79 6.97 -27.69
C THR A 187 0.42 7.49 -26.93
N PHE A 188 1.59 7.51 -27.56
CA PHE A 188 2.81 8.04 -26.96
C PHE A 188 2.80 9.56 -26.89
N LYS A 189 3.28 10.10 -25.76
CA LYS A 189 3.24 11.52 -25.44
C LYS A 189 4.61 12.06 -25.05
N ASP A 190 4.83 13.32 -25.38
CA ASP A 190 6.00 14.09 -24.95
C ASP A 190 5.78 14.73 -23.55
N TYR A 191 6.76 15.51 -23.08
CA TYR A 191 6.68 16.22 -21.80
C TYR A 191 5.58 17.29 -21.73
N SER A 192 5.10 17.79 -22.88
CA SER A 192 4.01 18.76 -23.00
C SER A 192 2.62 18.09 -23.00
N GLY A 193 2.58 16.76 -23.16
CA GLY A 193 1.36 15.96 -23.33
C GLY A 193 0.88 15.86 -24.79
N SER A 194 1.67 16.34 -25.75
CA SER A 194 1.37 16.24 -27.18
C SER A 194 1.73 14.85 -27.71
N SER A 195 1.04 14.40 -28.77
CA SER A 195 1.32 13.08 -29.36
C SER A 195 2.67 13.05 -30.08
N VAL A 196 3.42 11.98 -29.90
CA VAL A 196 4.71 11.76 -30.57
C VAL A 196 4.55 10.74 -31.68
N ASP A 197 4.99 11.09 -32.89
CA ASP A 197 5.10 10.13 -33.99
C ASP A 197 6.27 9.17 -33.73
N ILE A 198 5.96 7.87 -33.74
CA ILE A 198 6.90 6.78 -33.46
C ILE A 198 7.07 5.83 -34.66
N THR A 199 6.56 6.18 -35.84
CA THR A 199 6.66 5.33 -37.05
C THR A 199 8.07 4.94 -37.42
N ASN A 200 9.04 5.83 -37.18
CA ASN A 200 10.45 5.60 -37.45
C ASN A 200 11.31 5.50 -36.18
N ARG A 201 10.71 5.24 -35.02
CA ARG A 201 11.39 5.22 -33.71
C ARG A 201 11.28 3.84 -33.07
N ALA A 202 12.42 3.30 -32.63
CA ALA A 202 12.43 2.10 -31.81
C ALA A 202 12.02 2.43 -30.37
N ALA A 203 10.80 2.03 -29.97
CA ALA A 203 10.24 2.30 -28.65
C ALA A 203 9.59 1.03 -28.08
N ASN A 204 9.76 0.84 -26.78
CA ASN A 204 9.20 -0.27 -26.02
C ASN A 204 8.29 0.29 -24.93
N LEU A 205 7.09 -0.28 -24.81
CA LEU A 205 6.13 0.02 -23.77
C LEU A 205 5.83 -1.26 -22.98
N ALA A 206 6.20 -1.27 -21.71
CA ALA A 206 5.81 -2.30 -20.77
C ALA A 206 4.60 -1.82 -19.97
N VAL A 207 3.51 -2.58 -20.02
CA VAL A 207 2.28 -2.30 -19.29
C VAL A 207 2.01 -3.43 -18.31
N LYS A 208 2.10 -3.14 -17.02
CA LYS A 208 1.67 -4.07 -15.96
C LYS A 208 0.18 -3.89 -15.75
N VAL A 209 -0.61 -4.92 -16.02
CA VAL A 209 -2.06 -4.96 -15.84
C VAL A 209 -2.36 -5.70 -14.53
N GLU A 210 -2.66 -4.97 -13.46
CA GLU A 210 -3.04 -5.61 -12.20
C GLU A 210 -4.51 -6.03 -12.25
N GLY A 211 -4.88 -7.09 -11.53
CA GLY A 211 -6.30 -7.44 -11.39
C GLY A 211 -7.10 -6.29 -10.78
N SER A 212 -8.43 -6.38 -10.83
CA SER A 212 -9.28 -5.46 -10.07
C SER A 212 -8.97 -5.46 -8.56
N MET A 213 -8.25 -6.48 -8.11
CA MET A 213 -7.69 -6.63 -6.78
C MET A 213 -6.15 -6.69 -6.84
N PRO A 214 -5.45 -5.59 -6.53
CA PRO A 214 -4.00 -5.56 -6.57
C PRO A 214 -3.39 -6.38 -5.43
N PRO A 215 -2.23 -7.01 -5.64
CA PRO A 215 -1.48 -7.67 -4.57
C PRO A 215 -0.94 -6.66 -3.56
N LEU A 216 -0.69 -7.13 -2.33
CA LEU A 216 0.15 -6.42 -1.38
C LEU A 216 1.57 -6.35 -1.93
N ARG A 217 2.20 -5.18 -1.83
CA ARG A 217 3.61 -4.96 -2.11
C ARG A 217 4.35 -4.65 -0.82
N SER A 218 5.63 -5.00 -0.78
CA SER A 218 6.53 -4.65 0.30
C SER A 218 6.49 -3.15 0.57
N GLY A 219 6.18 -2.76 1.80
CA GLY A 219 6.03 -1.36 2.22
C GLY A 219 4.59 -0.85 2.28
N ASP A 220 3.62 -1.56 1.66
CA ASP A 220 2.19 -1.25 1.77
C ASP A 220 1.69 -1.45 3.20
N LEU A 221 2.19 -2.49 3.89
CA LEU A 221 1.77 -2.85 5.24
C LEU A 221 2.98 -3.06 6.16
N ILE A 222 2.97 -2.39 7.31
CA ILE A 222 3.91 -2.58 8.40
C ILE A 222 3.09 -2.97 9.64
N ILE A 223 3.46 -4.07 10.29
CA ILE A 223 2.84 -4.51 11.54
C ILE A 223 3.92 -4.54 12.62
N ASN A 224 3.71 -3.82 13.72
CA ASN A 224 4.65 -3.73 14.84
C ASN A 224 6.08 -3.35 14.40
N GLY A 225 6.19 -2.43 13.44
CA GLY A 225 7.48 -1.99 12.88
C GLY A 225 8.13 -2.96 11.88
N VAL A 226 7.49 -4.10 11.59
CA VAL A 226 7.99 -5.09 10.61
C VAL A 226 7.26 -4.94 9.29
N VAL A 227 8.01 -4.77 8.21
CA VAL A 227 7.46 -4.70 6.84
C VAL A 227 6.92 -6.08 6.43
N ILE A 228 5.66 -6.12 6.02
CA ILE A 228 5.05 -7.28 5.38
C ILE A 228 5.44 -7.29 3.91
N GLY A 229 5.93 -8.43 3.43
CA GLY A 229 6.34 -8.59 2.04
C GLY A 229 5.15 -8.82 1.11
N ASP A 230 5.45 -8.98 -0.16
CA ASP A 230 4.45 -9.14 -1.21
C ASP A 230 3.51 -10.34 -0.96
N SER A 231 2.28 -10.23 -1.45
CA SER A 231 1.37 -11.37 -1.58
C SER A 231 1.40 -11.95 -2.99
N TYR A 232 1.35 -13.28 -3.09
CA TYR A 232 1.56 -13.99 -4.36
C TYR A 232 0.31 -14.78 -4.78
N VAL A 233 0.18 -15.03 -6.08
CA VAL A 233 -0.87 -15.93 -6.61
C VAL A 233 -0.71 -17.34 -6.02
N SER A 234 0.52 -17.77 -5.73
CA SER A 234 0.79 -19.07 -5.10
C SER A 234 0.25 -19.21 -3.68
N ASP A 235 0.00 -18.10 -2.99
CA ASP A 235 -0.53 -18.08 -1.63
C ASP A 235 -2.02 -18.43 -1.58
N ASP A 236 -2.74 -18.24 -2.68
CA ASP A 236 -4.15 -18.57 -2.83
C ASP A 236 -4.39 -19.39 -4.11
N LYS A 237 -4.50 -20.70 -3.92
CA LYS A 237 -4.74 -21.67 -5.00
C LYS A 237 -6.23 -21.90 -5.30
N VAL A 238 -7.13 -21.28 -4.54
CA VAL A 238 -8.58 -21.54 -4.60
C VAL A 238 -9.36 -20.39 -5.22
N SER A 239 -8.82 -19.16 -5.16
CA SER A 239 -9.36 -18.02 -5.91
C SER A 239 -8.91 -18.04 -7.38
N PRO A 240 -9.67 -17.39 -8.28
CA PRO A 240 -9.23 -17.17 -9.65
C PRO A 240 -7.83 -16.51 -9.73
N PRO A 241 -6.88 -17.04 -10.52
CA PRO A 241 -5.49 -16.57 -10.57
C PRO A 241 -5.33 -15.09 -10.90
N THR A 242 -6.31 -14.51 -11.61
CA THR A 242 -6.33 -13.11 -12.01
C THR A 242 -6.36 -12.14 -10.83
N ASN A 243 -7.01 -12.52 -9.72
CA ASN A 243 -7.19 -11.69 -8.52
C ASN A 243 -6.71 -12.39 -7.23
N ALA A 244 -6.18 -13.61 -7.33
CA ALA A 244 -5.76 -14.44 -6.20
C ALA A 244 -4.69 -13.75 -5.33
N SER A 245 -3.73 -13.06 -5.92
CA SER A 245 -2.67 -12.39 -5.16
C SER A 245 -3.19 -11.24 -4.28
N GLY A 246 -4.33 -10.62 -4.61
CA GLY A 246 -4.98 -9.60 -3.78
C GLY A 246 -6.00 -10.16 -2.79
N SER A 247 -6.21 -11.49 -2.74
CA SER A 247 -7.25 -12.10 -1.91
C SER A 247 -6.93 -12.01 -0.42
N ALA A 248 -7.94 -12.18 0.43
CA ALA A 248 -7.72 -12.28 1.88
C ALA A 248 -6.83 -13.48 2.26
N ILE A 249 -6.89 -14.58 1.51
CA ILE A 249 -6.04 -15.76 1.73
C ILE A 249 -4.58 -15.40 1.46
N ALA A 250 -4.29 -14.75 0.33
CA ALA A 250 -2.95 -14.35 -0.02
C ALA A 250 -2.38 -13.27 0.93
N LEU A 251 -3.22 -12.31 1.33
CA LEU A 251 -2.88 -11.27 2.31
C LEU A 251 -2.57 -11.88 3.68
N ALA A 252 -3.41 -12.78 4.18
CA ALA A 252 -3.17 -13.47 5.44
C ALA A 252 -1.90 -14.33 5.40
N ALA A 253 -1.63 -15.02 4.29
CA ALA A 253 -0.39 -15.78 4.10
C ALA A 253 0.86 -14.89 4.13
N ALA A 254 0.81 -13.71 3.50
CA ALA A 254 1.90 -12.73 3.53
C ALA A 254 2.23 -12.26 4.95
N ILE A 255 1.20 -12.01 5.77
CA ILE A 255 1.36 -11.64 7.18
C ILE A 255 1.89 -12.83 7.99
N ASN A 256 1.35 -14.03 7.75
CA ASN A 256 1.71 -15.23 8.49
C ASN A 256 3.16 -15.68 8.25
N ARG A 257 3.74 -15.38 7.08
CA ARG A 257 5.20 -15.52 6.84
C ARG A 257 6.05 -14.70 7.81
N LYS A 258 5.51 -13.64 8.41
CA LYS A 258 6.20 -12.74 9.33
C LYS A 258 5.72 -12.86 10.78
N THR A 259 4.87 -13.83 11.13
CA THR A 259 4.30 -13.98 12.49
C THR A 259 5.33 -14.00 13.61
N VAL A 260 6.49 -14.63 13.41
CA VAL A 260 7.56 -14.66 14.44
C VAL A 260 8.15 -13.27 14.68
N ALA A 261 8.25 -12.44 13.65
CA ALA A 261 8.82 -11.10 13.75
C ALA A 261 7.79 -10.07 14.21
N THR A 262 6.54 -10.19 13.75
CA THR A 262 5.45 -9.25 14.09
C THR A 262 4.79 -9.56 15.43
N GLY A 263 4.79 -10.83 15.85
CA GLY A 263 3.96 -11.32 16.95
C GLY A 263 2.47 -11.51 16.61
N VAL A 264 2.10 -11.31 15.34
CA VAL A 264 0.72 -11.25 14.86
C VAL A 264 0.44 -12.37 13.85
N HIS A 265 -0.72 -13.00 13.99
CA HIS A 265 -1.25 -14.03 13.10
C HIS A 265 -2.52 -13.52 12.42
N ALA A 266 -2.64 -13.74 11.11
CA ALA A 266 -3.80 -13.39 10.32
C ALA A 266 -4.70 -14.62 10.08
N ILE A 267 -6.00 -14.46 10.28
CA ILE A 267 -7.02 -15.50 10.08
C ILE A 267 -7.98 -15.03 9.01
N VAL A 268 -8.21 -15.86 7.99
CA VAL A 268 -9.15 -15.54 6.91
C VAL A 268 -10.59 -15.72 7.40
N ASN A 269 -11.43 -14.74 7.14
CA ASN A 269 -12.86 -14.76 7.44
C ASN A 269 -13.64 -15.28 6.23
N THR A 270 -14.87 -15.76 6.46
CA THR A 270 -15.80 -16.09 5.38
C THR A 270 -16.03 -14.88 4.46
N ASN A 271 -15.91 -15.09 3.15
CA ASN A 271 -16.23 -14.08 2.16
C ASN A 271 -17.74 -14.07 1.91
N ILE A 272 -18.35 -12.92 2.06
CA ILE A 272 -19.77 -12.71 1.80
C ILE A 272 -19.89 -11.60 0.75
N MET A 273 -20.46 -11.96 -0.39
CA MET A 273 -20.83 -11.01 -1.43
C MET A 273 -22.34 -10.88 -1.47
N THR A 274 -22.85 -9.80 -0.89
CA THR A 274 -24.24 -9.42 -0.96
C THR A 274 -24.63 -8.97 -2.37
N GLY A 275 -25.89 -9.20 -2.70
CA GLY A 275 -26.47 -9.01 -4.02
C GLY A 275 -26.82 -7.56 -4.34
N THR A 276 -27.80 -7.38 -5.22
CA THR A 276 -28.37 -6.08 -5.54
C THR A 276 -29.90 -6.12 -5.48
N ALA A 277 -30.53 -4.96 -5.38
CA ALA A 277 -31.97 -4.86 -5.34
C ALA A 277 -32.59 -5.44 -6.63
N MET A 278 -33.63 -6.24 -6.43
CA MET A 278 -34.38 -6.87 -7.50
C MET A 278 -35.56 -6.00 -7.95
N SER A 279 -35.85 -6.04 -9.24
CA SER A 279 -37.05 -5.48 -9.84
C SER A 279 -37.88 -6.61 -10.44
N ALA A 280 -39.18 -6.57 -10.19
CA ALA A 280 -40.11 -7.60 -10.62
C ALA A 280 -40.49 -7.49 -12.12
N THR A 281 -39.99 -6.51 -12.87
CA THR A 281 -40.52 -6.19 -14.20
C THR A 281 -39.83 -6.97 -15.32
N SER A 282 -40.56 -7.66 -16.22
CA SER A 282 -40.01 -8.43 -17.36
C SER A 282 -39.10 -9.62 -17.00
N ALA A 283 -39.38 -10.79 -17.59
CA ALA A 283 -38.50 -11.95 -17.47
C ALA A 283 -37.25 -11.79 -18.35
N VAL A 284 -36.10 -12.23 -17.85
CA VAL A 284 -34.83 -12.22 -18.58
C VAL A 284 -34.15 -13.57 -18.47
N SER A 285 -33.32 -13.85 -19.46
CA SER A 285 -32.57 -15.10 -19.59
C SER A 285 -31.08 -14.82 -19.75
N GLY A 286 -30.25 -15.66 -19.13
CA GLY A 286 -28.80 -15.58 -19.24
C GLY A 286 -28.07 -16.60 -18.36
N ASN A 287 -26.75 -16.59 -18.40
CA ASN A 287 -25.89 -17.38 -17.53
C ASN A 287 -25.11 -16.47 -16.58
N VAL A 288 -24.70 -17.04 -15.45
CA VAL A 288 -23.78 -16.40 -14.49
C VAL A 288 -22.50 -17.20 -14.49
N VAL A 289 -21.36 -16.52 -14.58
CA VAL A 289 -20.04 -17.11 -14.43
C VAL A 289 -19.54 -16.79 -13.04
N ILE A 290 -19.28 -17.81 -12.21
CA ILE A 290 -18.70 -17.66 -10.87
C ILE A 290 -17.31 -18.26 -10.89
N ASN A 291 -16.28 -17.50 -10.53
CA ASN A 291 -14.89 -17.94 -10.47
C ASN A 291 -14.41 -18.70 -11.73
N GLY A 292 -14.90 -18.29 -12.90
CA GLY A 292 -14.58 -18.90 -14.20
C GLY A 292 -15.50 -20.05 -14.65
N TYR A 293 -16.43 -20.51 -13.81
CA TYR A 293 -17.37 -21.59 -14.14
C TYR A 293 -18.75 -21.02 -14.49
N THR A 294 -19.31 -21.47 -15.61
CA THR A 294 -20.61 -21.01 -16.10
C THR A 294 -21.75 -21.82 -15.49
N SER A 295 -22.74 -21.14 -14.91
CA SER A 295 -23.95 -21.74 -14.36
C SER A 295 -24.85 -22.33 -15.45
N PRO A 296 -25.80 -23.22 -15.10
CA PRO A 296 -26.98 -23.46 -15.92
C PRO A 296 -27.70 -22.14 -16.27
N LYS A 297 -28.45 -22.16 -17.37
CA LYS A 297 -29.22 -20.99 -17.81
C LYS A 297 -30.24 -20.60 -16.74
N ILE A 298 -30.25 -19.32 -16.38
CA ILE A 298 -31.20 -18.73 -15.45
C ILE A 298 -32.31 -18.08 -16.26
N ASP A 299 -33.55 -18.47 -15.99
CA ASP A 299 -34.76 -17.88 -16.56
C ASP A 299 -35.58 -17.25 -15.43
N THR A 300 -35.47 -15.93 -15.26
CA THR A 300 -36.22 -15.20 -14.21
C THR A 300 -37.72 -15.23 -14.50
N VAL A 301 -38.52 -15.01 -13.45
CA VAL A 301 -39.97 -15.10 -13.51
C VAL A 301 -40.57 -13.70 -13.49
N LEU A 302 -41.44 -13.42 -14.47
CA LEU A 302 -42.15 -12.16 -14.58
C LEU A 302 -42.93 -11.84 -13.30
N ASN A 303 -42.74 -10.65 -12.75
CA ASN A 303 -43.41 -10.14 -11.55
C ASN A 303 -43.25 -11.03 -10.31
N ASN A 304 -42.26 -11.91 -10.27
CA ASN A 304 -42.03 -12.82 -9.14
C ASN A 304 -40.54 -12.88 -8.77
N THR A 305 -40.12 -11.94 -7.94
CA THR A 305 -38.74 -11.83 -7.43
C THR A 305 -38.36 -13.01 -6.54
N ARG A 306 -39.28 -13.52 -5.70
CA ARG A 306 -39.03 -14.69 -4.83
C ARG A 306 -38.72 -15.95 -5.65
N GLU A 307 -39.54 -16.25 -6.65
CA GLU A 307 -39.28 -17.41 -7.51
C GLU A 307 -38.05 -17.20 -8.40
N SER A 308 -37.82 -15.98 -8.86
CA SER A 308 -36.58 -15.63 -9.56
C SER A 308 -35.35 -15.88 -8.69
N ARG A 309 -35.40 -15.58 -7.38
CA ARG A 309 -34.28 -15.88 -6.47
C ARG A 309 -34.05 -17.36 -6.30
N ALA A 310 -35.11 -18.13 -6.10
CA ALA A 310 -35.00 -19.58 -5.98
C ALA A 310 -34.27 -20.19 -7.20
N LYS A 311 -34.66 -19.79 -8.42
CA LYS A 311 -34.00 -20.26 -9.65
C LYS A 311 -32.52 -19.85 -9.75
N VAL A 312 -32.17 -18.65 -9.32
CA VAL A 312 -30.78 -18.19 -9.32
C VAL A 312 -29.95 -18.93 -8.28
N VAL A 313 -30.48 -19.12 -7.07
CA VAL A 313 -29.84 -19.89 -6.00
C VAL A 313 -29.58 -21.33 -6.46
N ASP A 314 -30.57 -21.99 -7.06
CA ASP A 314 -30.42 -23.34 -7.60
C ASP A 314 -29.34 -23.43 -8.69
N ALA A 315 -29.34 -22.47 -9.64
CA ALA A 315 -28.36 -22.44 -10.73
C ALA A 315 -26.93 -22.22 -10.24
N ILE A 316 -26.71 -21.35 -9.25
CA ILE A 316 -25.37 -21.12 -8.69
C ILE A 316 -24.95 -22.29 -7.81
N ASN A 317 -25.84 -22.82 -6.98
CA ASN A 317 -25.51 -23.94 -6.12
C ASN A 317 -25.20 -25.23 -6.90
N PHE A 318 -25.71 -25.37 -8.12
CA PHE A 318 -25.32 -26.44 -9.05
C PHE A 318 -23.81 -26.45 -9.36
N ILE A 319 -23.14 -25.28 -9.38
CA ILE A 319 -21.68 -25.16 -9.62
C ILE A 319 -20.87 -24.91 -8.34
N SER A 320 -21.48 -25.06 -7.16
CA SER A 320 -20.84 -24.72 -5.87
C SER A 320 -19.63 -25.60 -5.54
N GLU A 321 -19.64 -26.89 -5.90
CA GLU A 321 -18.52 -27.79 -5.66
C GLU A 321 -17.26 -27.39 -6.45
N GLN A 322 -17.43 -26.83 -7.65
CA GLN A 322 -16.33 -26.38 -8.51
C GLN A 322 -15.81 -25.00 -8.10
N THR A 323 -16.73 -24.13 -7.69
CA THR A 323 -16.43 -22.71 -7.41
C THR A 323 -16.04 -22.45 -5.96
N GLY A 324 -16.52 -23.29 -5.03
CA GLY A 324 -16.48 -23.08 -3.58
C GLY A 324 -17.39 -21.96 -3.07
N VAL A 325 -18.31 -21.48 -3.90
CA VAL A 325 -19.25 -20.39 -3.59
C VAL A 325 -20.66 -20.95 -3.50
N VAL A 326 -21.36 -20.62 -2.42
CA VAL A 326 -22.75 -21.03 -2.18
C VAL A 326 -23.64 -19.79 -2.25
N ALA A 327 -24.71 -19.86 -3.03
CA ALA A 327 -25.76 -18.86 -3.05
C ALA A 327 -26.79 -19.10 -1.94
N VAL A 328 -27.17 -18.02 -1.27
CA VAL A 328 -28.16 -17.97 -0.19
C VAL A 328 -29.21 -16.93 -0.56
N ASP A 329 -30.49 -17.30 -0.45
CA ASP A 329 -31.60 -16.35 -0.58
C ASP A 329 -31.61 -15.42 0.66
N SER A 330 -31.46 -14.11 0.43
CA SER A 330 -31.54 -13.11 1.51
C SER A 330 -32.94 -13.01 2.13
N GLY A 331 -33.98 -13.49 1.43
CA GLY A 331 -35.38 -13.30 1.80
C GLY A 331 -35.89 -11.88 1.52
N ASN A 332 -35.02 -10.96 1.09
CA ASN A 332 -35.31 -9.55 0.89
C ASN A 332 -35.00 -9.10 -0.55
N ASP A 333 -36.00 -8.55 -1.24
CA ASP A 333 -35.84 -8.05 -2.61
C ASP A 333 -34.82 -6.91 -2.71
N ALA A 334 -34.59 -6.14 -1.63
CA ALA A 334 -33.61 -5.05 -1.61
C ALA A 334 -32.15 -5.53 -1.55
N GLU A 335 -31.92 -6.72 -1.00
CA GLU A 335 -30.60 -7.33 -0.82
C GLU A 335 -30.27 -8.36 -1.91
N GLY A 336 -31.30 -8.92 -2.56
CA GLY A 336 -31.13 -9.85 -3.68
C GLY A 336 -30.61 -11.21 -3.21
N ILE A 337 -29.50 -11.70 -3.79
CA ILE A 337 -28.90 -12.99 -3.43
C ILE A 337 -27.52 -12.77 -2.84
N GLN A 338 -27.26 -13.47 -1.74
CA GLN A 338 -25.95 -13.47 -1.10
C GLN A 338 -25.13 -14.65 -1.60
N LEU A 339 -23.87 -14.40 -1.95
CA LEU A 339 -22.89 -15.43 -2.28
C LEU A 339 -21.92 -15.57 -1.12
N VAL A 340 -21.66 -16.80 -0.69
CA VAL A 340 -20.86 -17.11 0.49
C VAL A 340 -19.74 -18.07 0.11
N ALA A 341 -18.50 -17.68 0.37
CA ALA A 341 -17.34 -18.54 0.26
C ALA A 341 -16.71 -18.72 1.65
N LYS A 342 -16.97 -19.87 2.27
CA LYS A 342 -16.67 -20.14 3.69
C LYS A 342 -15.18 -20.04 4.03
N ASP A 343 -14.33 -20.42 3.08
CA ASP A 343 -12.87 -20.38 3.19
C ASP A 343 -12.26 -19.00 2.91
N GLY A 344 -13.09 -18.02 2.57
CA GLY A 344 -12.66 -16.64 2.35
C GLY A 344 -12.00 -16.38 0.99
N ARG A 345 -12.09 -17.33 0.05
CA ARG A 345 -11.65 -17.11 -1.34
C ARG A 345 -12.41 -15.94 -1.97
N ASN A 346 -11.86 -15.37 -3.04
CA ASN A 346 -12.55 -14.35 -3.81
C ASN A 346 -13.81 -14.92 -4.49
N ILE A 347 -14.83 -14.08 -4.59
CA ILE A 347 -16.05 -14.33 -5.36
C ILE A 347 -15.98 -13.40 -6.57
N GLU A 348 -15.70 -13.96 -7.74
CA GLU A 348 -15.70 -13.26 -9.02
C GLU A 348 -16.94 -13.65 -9.81
N VAL A 349 -17.79 -12.66 -10.10
CA VAL A 349 -19.05 -12.83 -10.82
C VAL A 349 -18.97 -12.10 -12.14
N ASN A 350 -19.30 -12.79 -13.24
CA ASN A 350 -19.55 -12.20 -14.53
C ASN A 350 -20.86 -12.73 -15.11
N PHE A 351 -21.43 -12.02 -16.07
CA PHE A 351 -22.60 -12.48 -16.81
C PHE A 351 -22.22 -12.89 -18.22
N SER A 352 -22.93 -13.86 -18.78
CA SER A 352 -22.70 -14.34 -20.13
C SER A 352 -24.01 -14.79 -20.80
N ASN A 353 -24.02 -14.80 -22.13
CA ASN A 353 -25.17 -15.21 -22.95
C ASN A 353 -26.47 -14.49 -22.59
N LEU A 354 -26.38 -13.19 -22.31
CA LEU A 354 -27.52 -12.40 -21.89
C LEU A 354 -28.45 -12.07 -23.05
N SER A 355 -29.75 -12.05 -22.76
CA SER A 355 -30.80 -11.50 -23.63
C SER A 355 -30.96 -9.98 -23.50
N VAL A 356 -30.22 -9.36 -22.58
CA VAL A 356 -30.34 -7.95 -22.15
C VAL A 356 -28.97 -7.43 -21.72
N ALA A 357 -28.86 -6.12 -21.43
CA ALA A 357 -27.66 -5.56 -20.81
C ALA A 357 -27.44 -6.09 -19.37
N ASP A 358 -26.17 -6.14 -18.94
CA ASP A 358 -25.75 -6.62 -17.62
C ASP A 358 -26.51 -5.96 -16.46
N SER A 359 -26.74 -4.64 -16.54
CA SER A 359 -27.45 -3.88 -15.50
C SER A 359 -28.89 -4.33 -15.33
N VAL A 360 -29.56 -4.67 -16.44
CA VAL A 360 -30.91 -5.22 -16.42
C VAL A 360 -30.88 -6.61 -15.81
N PHE A 361 -30.00 -7.50 -16.27
CA PHE A 361 -29.89 -8.86 -15.74
C PHE A 361 -29.55 -8.90 -14.24
N ALA A 362 -28.62 -8.06 -13.78
CA ALA A 362 -28.30 -7.87 -12.36
C ALA A 362 -29.55 -7.54 -11.54
N SER A 363 -30.30 -6.51 -11.97
CA SER A 363 -31.52 -6.08 -11.28
C SER A 363 -32.66 -7.11 -11.33
N ARG A 364 -32.59 -8.15 -12.17
CA ARG A 364 -33.62 -9.21 -12.21
C ARG A 364 -33.24 -10.45 -11.44
N THR A 365 -31.94 -10.72 -11.32
CA THR A 365 -31.41 -11.89 -10.61
C THR A 365 -31.05 -11.56 -9.17
N GLY A 366 -30.87 -10.28 -8.84
CA GLY A 366 -30.42 -9.85 -7.52
C GLY A 366 -28.93 -10.10 -7.31
N LEU A 367 -28.17 -10.33 -8.38
CA LEU A 367 -26.73 -10.55 -8.38
C LEU A 367 -25.98 -9.30 -8.83
N ARG A 368 -24.71 -9.20 -8.43
CA ARG A 368 -23.79 -8.15 -8.86
C ARG A 368 -22.64 -8.74 -9.67
N VAL A 369 -22.26 -8.07 -10.75
CA VAL A 369 -21.01 -8.36 -11.49
C VAL A 369 -19.82 -7.75 -10.77
N GLY A 370 -18.70 -8.46 -10.76
CA GLY A 370 -17.42 -7.98 -10.25
C GLY A 370 -16.76 -8.95 -9.29
N VAL A 371 -15.65 -8.49 -8.70
CA VAL A 371 -14.85 -9.27 -7.76
C VAL A 371 -15.11 -8.75 -6.36
N ASN A 372 -15.41 -9.67 -5.43
CA ASN A 372 -15.46 -9.42 -4.00
C ASN A 372 -14.43 -10.30 -3.31
N ALA A 373 -13.55 -9.72 -2.51
CA ALA A 373 -12.65 -10.50 -1.68
C ALA A 373 -13.17 -10.67 -0.28
N GLY A 374 -12.79 -11.81 0.30
CA GLY A 374 -12.93 -12.03 1.72
C GLY A 374 -12.17 -10.99 2.54
N THR A 375 -12.31 -11.14 3.85
CA THR A 375 -11.54 -10.36 4.81
C THR A 375 -10.71 -11.27 5.68
N TYR A 376 -9.86 -10.68 6.50
CA TYR A 376 -9.07 -11.40 7.46
C TYR A 376 -8.96 -10.60 8.75
N SER A 377 -8.81 -11.31 9.86
CA SER A 377 -8.67 -10.77 11.20
C SER A 377 -7.23 -10.92 11.66
N LEU A 378 -6.71 -9.96 12.42
CA LEU A 378 -5.39 -10.04 13.03
C LEU A 378 -5.52 -10.41 14.50
N GLU A 379 -4.75 -11.41 14.93
CA GLU A 379 -4.68 -11.89 16.29
C GLU A 379 -3.23 -11.81 16.79
N SER A 380 -3.03 -11.20 17.96
CA SER A 380 -1.73 -11.11 18.60
C SER A 380 -1.57 -12.22 19.64
N LYS A 381 -0.32 -12.60 19.95
CA LYS A 381 -0.08 -13.39 21.17
C LYS A 381 -0.53 -12.58 22.39
N VAL A 382 -1.17 -13.26 23.35
CA VAL A 382 -1.80 -12.70 24.57
C VAL A 382 -1.18 -11.36 25.01
N GLU A 383 -2.00 -10.31 24.96
CA GLU A 383 -1.74 -8.94 25.46
C GLU A 383 -0.64 -8.11 24.73
N ALA A 384 -0.11 -8.57 23.59
CA ALA A 384 0.80 -7.73 22.79
C ALA A 384 0.02 -6.81 21.82
N PRO A 385 0.39 -5.52 21.71
CA PRO A 385 -0.29 -4.57 20.83
C PRO A 385 -0.11 -4.93 19.35
N ILE A 386 -1.10 -4.58 18.54
CA ILE A 386 -0.99 -4.60 17.07
C ILE A 386 -0.95 -3.15 16.61
N SER A 387 0.18 -2.69 16.10
CA SER A 387 0.31 -1.38 15.45
C SER A 387 0.43 -1.59 13.95
N ILE A 388 -0.51 -1.02 13.20
CA ILE A 388 -0.56 -1.06 11.74
C ILE A 388 -0.14 0.30 11.21
N THR A 389 0.94 0.32 10.43
CA THR A 389 1.42 1.51 9.72
C THR A 389 1.72 1.17 8.26
N THR A 390 2.13 2.19 7.50
CA THR A 390 2.57 2.05 6.12
C THR A 390 3.71 3.04 5.88
N THR A 391 4.44 2.87 4.78
CA THR A 391 5.42 3.87 4.36
C THR A 391 4.74 4.99 3.57
N PRO A 392 5.28 6.23 3.54
CA PRO A 392 4.61 7.36 2.88
C PRO A 392 4.41 7.20 1.36
N THR A 393 5.12 6.27 0.72
CA THR A 393 5.07 6.05 -0.74
C THR A 393 4.24 4.84 -1.16
N PHE A 394 3.61 4.14 -0.21
CA PHE A 394 2.91 2.88 -0.47
C PHE A 394 1.46 2.90 0.02
N ASP A 395 0.66 2.00 -0.55
CA ASP A 395 -0.80 2.09 -0.51
C ASP A 395 -1.40 1.06 0.46
N ILE A 396 -1.64 1.50 1.69
CA ILE A 396 -2.28 0.67 2.72
C ILE A 396 -3.69 0.18 2.32
N THR A 397 -4.36 0.81 1.34
CA THR A 397 -5.69 0.35 0.90
C THR A 397 -5.64 -1.05 0.28
N ARG A 398 -4.48 -1.47 -0.25
CA ARG A 398 -4.25 -2.84 -0.75
C ARG A 398 -4.27 -3.89 0.36
N ALA A 399 -3.80 -3.53 1.55
CA ALA A 399 -3.90 -4.38 2.73
C ALA A 399 -5.34 -4.47 3.25
N ARG A 400 -6.23 -3.55 2.87
CA ARG A 400 -7.63 -3.51 3.36
C ARG A 400 -7.73 -3.47 4.89
N LEU A 401 -6.68 -2.98 5.53
CA LEU A 401 -6.61 -2.77 6.98
C LEU A 401 -6.51 -1.27 7.26
N PRO A 402 -7.15 -0.78 8.33
CA PRO A 402 -6.95 0.57 8.77
C PRO A 402 -5.58 0.76 9.44
N VAL A 403 -4.95 1.91 9.22
CA VAL A 403 -3.77 2.37 9.98
C VAL A 403 -4.22 2.71 11.40
N GLY A 404 -3.46 2.27 12.40
CA GLY A 404 -3.78 2.57 13.81
C GLY A 404 -2.97 1.75 14.80
N ASP A 405 -3.08 2.11 16.08
CA ASP A 405 -2.62 1.30 17.20
C ASP A 405 -3.81 0.62 17.86
N PHE A 406 -3.79 -0.72 17.89
CA PHE A 406 -4.81 -1.61 18.42
C PHE A 406 -4.34 -2.25 19.74
N SER A 407 -3.57 -1.49 20.55
CA SER A 407 -3.06 -1.88 21.86
C SER A 407 -4.13 -2.00 22.95
N THR A 408 -5.26 -1.31 22.80
CA THR A 408 -6.41 -1.46 23.68
C THR A 408 -7.24 -2.66 23.23
N ASN A 409 -7.68 -3.54 24.15
CA ASN A 409 -8.63 -4.64 23.91
C ASN A 409 -10.04 -4.13 23.50
N GLN A 410 -10.11 -3.32 22.45
CA GLN A 410 -11.31 -2.70 21.89
C GLN A 410 -11.29 -2.99 20.39
N SER A 411 -12.40 -3.52 19.88
CA SER A 411 -12.61 -3.68 18.44
C SER A 411 -12.63 -2.28 17.82
N GLN A 412 -11.86 -2.07 16.76
CA GLN A 412 -11.86 -0.82 16.02
C GLN A 412 -12.03 -1.10 14.52
N SER A 413 -12.69 -0.17 13.83
CA SER A 413 -12.85 -0.18 12.37
C SER A 413 -12.68 1.24 11.85
N VAL A 414 -12.18 1.42 10.63
CA VAL A 414 -12.13 2.74 9.98
C VAL A 414 -12.70 2.61 8.57
N THR A 415 -13.60 3.52 8.20
CA THR A 415 -14.14 3.58 6.83
C THR A 415 -13.04 3.78 5.81
N MET A 416 -13.18 3.31 4.57
CA MET A 416 -12.22 3.53 3.49
C MET A 416 -12.13 5.01 3.06
N PRO A 417 -11.02 5.43 2.40
CA PRO A 417 -10.96 6.73 1.75
C PRO A 417 -12.10 6.92 0.76
N ARG A 418 -12.63 8.14 0.70
CA ARG A 418 -13.73 8.51 -0.21
C ARG A 418 -13.16 9.14 -1.47
N ALA A 419 -13.90 9.06 -2.57
CA ALA A 419 -13.57 9.83 -3.77
C ALA A 419 -13.54 11.33 -3.44
N VAL A 420 -12.59 12.05 -4.05
CA VAL A 420 -12.52 13.50 -3.92
C VAL A 420 -13.75 14.11 -4.56
N ALA A 421 -14.46 14.97 -3.83
CA ALA A 421 -15.63 15.66 -4.35
C ALA A 421 -15.18 16.85 -5.18
N THR A 422 -15.62 16.93 -6.44
CA THR A 422 -15.28 18.03 -7.35
C THR A 422 -16.46 18.94 -7.63
N SER A 423 -17.65 18.58 -7.16
CA SER A 423 -18.89 19.33 -7.35
C SER A 423 -19.90 19.05 -6.24
N ALA A 424 -21.00 19.81 -6.19
CA ALA A 424 -22.07 19.60 -5.23
C ALA A 424 -22.77 18.23 -5.38
N THR A 425 -22.78 17.62 -6.56
CA THR A 425 -23.39 16.29 -6.79
C THR A 425 -22.56 15.15 -6.22
N ASP A 426 -21.27 15.39 -5.99
CA ASP A 426 -20.34 14.43 -5.40
C ASP A 426 -20.46 14.38 -3.87
N VAL A 427 -21.13 15.36 -3.28
CA VAL A 427 -21.37 15.43 -1.84
C VAL A 427 -22.34 14.33 -1.42
N LYS A 428 -21.82 13.37 -0.64
CA LYS A 428 -22.62 12.27 -0.07
C LYS A 428 -22.72 12.40 1.46
N PRO A 429 -23.85 12.87 2.01
CA PRO A 429 -24.13 12.81 3.45
C PRO A 429 -24.61 11.41 3.86
N LEU A 430 -24.69 11.14 5.16
CA LEU A 430 -25.35 9.92 5.64
C LEU A 430 -26.87 10.15 5.67
N ASN A 431 -27.62 9.40 4.87
CA ASN A 431 -29.08 9.45 4.83
C ASN A 431 -29.71 8.35 5.68
N ALA A 432 -31.00 8.51 5.98
CA ALA A 432 -31.78 7.48 6.66
C ALA A 432 -31.81 6.22 5.79
N GLY A 433 -31.57 5.07 6.42
CA GLY A 433 -31.53 3.77 5.75
C GLY A 433 -30.22 3.45 5.03
N ASP A 434 -29.18 4.27 5.18
CA ASP A 434 -27.87 4.00 4.58
C ASP A 434 -27.03 3.03 5.43
N LEU A 435 -27.09 3.12 6.77
CA LEU A 435 -26.18 2.44 7.68
C LEU A 435 -26.90 1.79 8.86
N VAL A 436 -26.53 0.56 9.16
CA VAL A 436 -26.89 -0.18 10.37
C VAL A 436 -25.60 -0.60 11.08
N ILE A 437 -25.55 -0.40 12.40
CA ILE A 437 -24.45 -0.87 13.25
C ILE A 437 -25.04 -1.72 14.36
N ASN A 438 -24.54 -2.96 14.50
CA ASN A 438 -25.02 -3.92 15.50
C ASN A 438 -26.56 -4.08 15.48
N GLY A 439 -27.16 -4.11 14.29
CA GLY A 439 -28.61 -4.22 14.09
C GLY A 439 -29.40 -2.92 14.35
N VAL A 440 -28.74 -1.81 14.68
CA VAL A 440 -29.38 -0.50 14.92
C VAL A 440 -29.15 0.42 13.72
N ALA A 441 -30.24 0.91 13.12
CA ALA A 441 -30.16 1.90 12.04
C ALA A 441 -29.65 3.25 12.55
N ILE A 442 -28.70 3.84 11.83
CA ILE A 442 -28.14 5.15 12.17
C ILE A 442 -28.95 6.27 11.50
N ARG A 443 -29.19 7.34 12.25
CA ARG A 443 -29.93 8.52 11.76
C ARG A 443 -29.18 9.27 10.66
N SER A 444 -29.90 10.10 9.90
CA SER A 444 -29.28 10.99 8.91
C SER A 444 -28.43 12.09 9.57
N THR A 445 -27.43 12.58 8.84
CA THR A 445 -26.63 13.74 9.26
C THR A 445 -27.33 15.08 8.96
N THR A 446 -27.06 16.07 9.79
CA THR A 446 -27.62 17.43 9.71
C THR A 446 -26.51 18.48 9.65
N LEU A 447 -26.82 19.69 9.17
CA LEU A 447 -25.83 20.79 9.09
C LEU A 447 -25.32 21.23 10.48
N ALA A 448 -26.06 20.92 11.55
CA ALA A 448 -25.67 21.20 12.93
C ALA A 448 -24.66 20.18 13.48
N ASP A 449 -24.49 19.03 12.82
CA ASP A 449 -23.58 17.99 13.30
C ASP A 449 -22.09 18.33 13.07
N ASP A 450 -21.80 19.37 12.27
CA ASP A 450 -20.47 19.93 12.05
C ASP A 450 -20.52 21.46 11.98
N THR A 451 -19.75 22.13 12.84
CA THR A 451 -19.73 23.59 12.93
C THR A 451 -18.46 24.22 12.34
N VAL A 452 -17.47 23.42 11.94
CA VAL A 452 -16.11 23.89 11.64
C VAL A 452 -15.69 23.68 10.18
N SER A 453 -16.29 22.73 9.45
CA SER A 453 -15.94 22.56 8.04
C SER A 453 -16.34 23.77 7.20
N SER A 454 -15.43 24.14 6.29
CA SER A 454 -15.66 25.19 5.30
C SER A 454 -16.77 24.79 4.33
N THR A 455 -17.60 25.74 3.94
CA THR A 455 -18.65 25.58 2.92
C THR A 455 -18.39 26.48 1.70
N VAL A 456 -17.18 27.03 1.57
CA VAL A 456 -16.82 27.91 0.44
C VAL A 456 -16.82 27.14 -0.88
N PRO A 457 -16.21 25.94 -1.00
CA PRO A 457 -16.39 25.10 -2.18
C PRO A 457 -17.78 24.46 -2.20
N ALA A 458 -18.42 24.44 -3.38
CA ALA A 458 -19.73 23.78 -3.55
C ALA A 458 -19.68 22.25 -3.34
N SER A 459 -18.50 21.66 -3.50
CA SER A 459 -18.17 20.26 -3.21
C SER A 459 -17.93 19.98 -1.71
N SER A 460 -17.93 21.01 -0.86
CA SER A 460 -17.77 20.86 0.59
C SER A 460 -19.11 21.09 1.30
N SER A 461 -19.47 20.14 2.15
CA SER A 461 -20.67 20.22 2.98
C SER A 461 -20.40 19.71 4.39
N ARG A 462 -20.91 20.45 5.37
CA ARG A 462 -20.89 20.07 6.79
C ARG A 462 -21.64 18.76 7.05
N GLN A 463 -22.73 18.49 6.34
CA GLN A 463 -23.50 17.25 6.50
C GLN A 463 -22.76 15.99 6.04
N ALA A 464 -21.79 16.14 5.14
CA ALA A 464 -21.02 15.04 4.58
C ALA A 464 -19.68 14.84 5.29
N SER A 465 -19.32 15.66 6.28
CA SER A 465 -18.04 15.57 6.96
C SER A 465 -17.96 14.37 7.90
N ALA A 466 -16.73 13.93 8.20
CA ALA A 466 -16.52 12.86 9.16
C ALA A 466 -16.98 13.25 10.58
N LEU A 467 -16.91 14.54 10.93
CA LEU A 467 -17.46 15.07 12.18
C LEU A 467 -18.97 14.84 12.27
N ALA A 468 -19.71 15.17 11.21
CA ALA A 468 -21.15 14.98 11.19
C ALA A 468 -21.54 13.50 11.28
N ILE A 469 -20.87 12.65 10.49
CA ILE A 469 -21.13 11.20 10.48
C ILE A 469 -20.81 10.58 11.86
N SER A 470 -19.66 10.94 12.45
CA SER A 470 -19.29 10.45 13.78
C SER A 470 -20.32 10.86 14.84
N LYS A 471 -20.82 12.09 14.76
CA LYS A 471 -21.88 12.56 15.66
C LYS A 471 -23.18 11.77 15.48
N ALA A 472 -23.62 11.52 14.25
CA ALA A 472 -24.84 10.73 14.00
C ALA A 472 -24.75 9.31 14.56
N ILE A 473 -23.58 8.67 14.48
CA ILE A 473 -23.33 7.35 15.08
C ILE A 473 -23.30 7.44 16.61
N ASN A 474 -22.63 8.46 17.16
CA ASN A 474 -22.49 8.66 18.60
C ASN A 474 -23.84 8.91 19.31
N ASP A 475 -24.80 9.51 18.63
CA ASP A 475 -26.16 9.67 19.16
C ASP A 475 -26.86 8.30 19.39
N SER A 476 -26.39 7.22 18.74
CA SER A 476 -26.91 5.85 18.88
C SER A 476 -26.01 4.94 19.73
N THR A 477 -24.95 5.47 20.36
CA THR A 477 -23.94 4.68 21.08
C THR A 477 -24.51 3.78 22.17
N ALA A 478 -25.54 4.23 22.88
CA ALA A 478 -26.17 3.44 23.94
C ALA A 478 -26.87 2.17 23.41
N GLN A 479 -27.32 2.18 22.15
CA GLN A 479 -28.01 1.07 21.50
C GLN A 479 -27.05 0.18 20.71
N THR A 480 -26.08 0.80 20.03
CA THR A 480 -25.10 0.09 19.21
C THR A 480 -23.96 -0.52 20.04
N GLY A 481 -23.63 0.08 21.19
CA GLY A 481 -22.41 -0.22 21.92
C GLY A 481 -21.14 0.27 21.22
N VAL A 482 -21.25 1.21 20.27
CA VAL A 482 -20.15 1.69 19.42
C VAL A 482 -20.02 3.21 19.52
N THR A 483 -18.79 3.68 19.70
CA THR A 483 -18.42 5.10 19.62
C THR A 483 -17.68 5.36 18.30
N ALA A 484 -17.99 6.45 17.62
CA ALA A 484 -17.32 6.91 16.42
C ALA A 484 -16.43 8.13 16.69
N LYS A 485 -15.25 8.17 16.05
CA LYS A 485 -14.34 9.31 16.01
C LYS A 485 -14.08 9.71 14.56
N ALA A 486 -14.02 11.01 14.31
CA ALA A 486 -13.61 11.51 13.01
C ALA A 486 -12.10 11.30 12.82
N TYR A 487 -11.73 10.78 11.65
CA TYR A 487 -10.35 10.53 11.25
C TYR A 487 -9.90 11.61 10.27
N PRO A 488 -8.61 12.02 10.28
CA PRO A 488 -8.15 13.16 9.50
C PRO A 488 -8.44 13.09 8.00
N ALA A 489 -8.77 14.22 7.39
CA ALA A 489 -8.74 14.40 5.94
C ALA A 489 -7.32 14.80 5.53
N ARG A 490 -6.74 14.16 4.50
CA ARG A 490 -5.34 14.36 4.12
C ARG A 490 -5.16 14.52 2.61
N ILE A 491 -4.37 15.51 2.21
CA ILE A 491 -3.86 15.73 0.84
C ILE A 491 -2.35 15.58 0.88
N GLU A 492 -1.76 14.90 -0.11
CA GLU A 492 -0.32 14.68 -0.16
C GLU A 492 0.24 14.93 -1.55
N GLY A 493 1.27 15.79 -1.63
CA GLY A 493 2.12 15.94 -2.80
C GLY A 493 3.46 15.21 -2.65
N THR A 494 3.99 14.72 -3.77
CA THR A 494 5.28 14.04 -3.84
C THR A 494 6.38 14.90 -4.46
N THR A 495 6.02 16.03 -5.08
CA THR A 495 6.96 16.79 -5.89
C THR A 495 6.89 18.27 -5.53
N THR A 496 8.04 18.87 -5.23
CA THR A 496 8.21 20.31 -5.13
C THR A 496 9.15 20.80 -6.22
N ALA A 497 8.76 21.85 -6.93
CA ALA A 497 9.60 22.49 -7.94
C ALA A 497 9.75 23.97 -7.65
N ARG A 498 10.92 24.51 -7.99
CA ARG A 498 11.18 25.95 -7.90
C ARG A 498 10.32 26.71 -8.91
N GLY A 499 10.16 26.24 -10.14
CA GLY A 499 9.52 27.04 -11.19
C GLY A 499 10.14 28.45 -11.34
N SER A 500 9.47 29.32 -12.10
CA SER A 500 9.95 30.68 -12.37
C SER A 500 9.26 31.75 -11.51
N ALA A 501 8.19 31.40 -10.80
CA ALA A 501 7.41 32.33 -9.97
C ALA A 501 8.16 32.79 -8.71
N THR A 502 8.05 34.08 -8.38
CA THR A 502 8.74 34.71 -7.23
C THR A 502 7.81 35.66 -6.47
N GLY A 503 8.11 35.94 -5.20
CA GLY A 503 7.34 36.84 -4.33
C GLY A 503 6.12 36.16 -3.70
N LEU A 504 5.24 36.96 -3.07
CA LEU A 504 4.10 36.45 -2.32
C LEU A 504 3.03 35.83 -3.23
N GLN A 505 2.82 34.53 -3.08
CA GLN A 505 1.77 33.76 -3.73
C GLN A 505 0.65 33.39 -2.77
N SER A 506 -0.58 33.33 -3.28
CA SER A 506 -1.75 32.92 -2.50
C SER A 506 -2.00 31.42 -2.63
N LEU A 507 -2.08 30.75 -1.49
CA LEU A 507 -2.61 29.40 -1.36
C LEU A 507 -3.85 29.47 -0.46
N PHE A 508 -5.00 29.10 -0.99
CA PHE A 508 -6.24 29.11 -0.25
C PHE A 508 -6.50 27.72 0.34
N VAL A 509 -6.67 27.65 1.66
CA VAL A 509 -6.94 26.40 2.38
C VAL A 509 -8.19 26.58 3.22
N ASN A 510 -9.22 25.76 2.97
CA ASN A 510 -10.51 25.81 3.65
C ASN A 510 -11.17 27.22 3.67
N GLY A 511 -10.89 28.05 2.66
CA GLY A 511 -11.42 29.40 2.55
C GLY A 511 -10.62 30.47 3.30
N ILE A 512 -9.38 30.17 3.67
CA ILE A 512 -8.43 31.12 4.24
C ILE A 512 -7.28 31.35 3.24
N ASP A 513 -6.91 32.60 2.99
CA ASP A 513 -5.76 32.97 2.16
C ASP A 513 -4.46 32.89 2.96
N VAL A 514 -3.58 31.98 2.57
CA VAL A 514 -2.25 31.83 3.16
C VAL A 514 -1.23 32.36 2.16
N LYS A 515 -0.55 33.45 2.53
CA LYS A 515 0.51 34.05 1.72
C LYS A 515 1.82 33.30 1.92
N ILE A 516 2.35 32.76 0.83
CA ILE A 516 3.61 32.01 0.78
C ILE A 516 4.64 32.84 0.01
N ASP A 517 5.83 33.05 0.57
CA ASP A 517 6.88 33.82 -0.11
C ASP A 517 7.77 32.93 -0.97
N PHE A 518 7.74 33.11 -2.28
CA PHE A 518 8.66 32.45 -3.20
C PHE A 518 9.92 33.29 -3.39
N SER A 519 10.84 33.19 -2.43
CA SER A 519 12.13 33.88 -2.44
C SER A 519 12.97 33.55 -3.69
N VAL A 520 13.61 34.58 -4.25
CA VAL A 520 14.57 34.41 -5.36
C VAL A 520 15.74 33.53 -4.90
N GLY A 521 16.14 32.57 -5.71
CA GLY A 521 17.24 31.64 -5.39
C GLY A 521 16.89 30.50 -4.43
N SER A 522 15.66 30.43 -3.89
CA SER A 522 15.23 29.30 -3.04
C SER A 522 15.29 27.96 -3.76
N THR A 523 15.76 26.94 -3.06
CA THR A 523 15.68 25.53 -3.50
C THR A 523 14.25 25.00 -3.39
N ALA A 524 13.96 23.88 -4.07
CA ALA A 524 12.66 23.21 -3.93
C ALA A 524 12.38 22.80 -2.46
N GLY A 525 13.41 22.34 -1.74
CA GLY A 525 13.28 21.95 -0.34
C GLY A 525 12.89 23.11 0.58
N GLU A 526 13.49 24.29 0.38
CA GLU A 526 13.20 25.50 1.15
C GLU A 526 11.80 26.06 0.85
N ARG A 527 11.30 25.91 -0.38
CA ARG A 527 9.91 26.27 -0.69
C ARG A 527 8.90 25.40 0.05
N ALA A 528 9.15 24.09 0.12
CA ALA A 528 8.32 23.20 0.91
C ALA A 528 8.36 23.58 2.41
N ASP A 529 9.52 23.98 2.93
CA ASP A 529 9.65 24.46 4.32
C ASP A 529 8.83 25.74 4.57
N GLU A 530 8.86 26.68 3.62
CA GLU A 530 8.09 27.92 3.71
C GLU A 530 6.58 27.65 3.69
N VAL A 531 6.11 26.77 2.79
CA VAL A 531 4.69 26.35 2.75
C VAL A 531 4.28 25.74 4.09
N VAL A 532 5.07 24.81 4.63
CA VAL A 532 4.81 24.15 5.91
C VAL A 532 4.76 25.16 7.05
N SER A 533 5.73 26.07 7.11
CA SER A 533 5.83 27.09 8.15
C SER A 533 4.62 28.04 8.14
N LYS A 534 4.28 28.61 6.98
CA LYS A 534 3.17 29.57 6.86
C LYS A 534 1.80 28.95 7.13
N LEU A 535 1.57 27.72 6.67
CA LEU A 535 0.31 27.02 6.95
C LEU A 535 0.16 26.67 8.42
N ASN A 536 1.21 26.15 9.06
CA ASN A 536 1.16 25.82 10.48
C ASN A 536 0.99 27.06 11.36
N ALA A 537 1.54 28.21 10.98
CA ALA A 537 1.29 29.49 11.66
C ALA A 537 -0.20 29.91 11.60
N GLN A 538 -0.94 29.46 10.58
CA GLN A 538 -2.37 29.73 10.39
C GLN A 538 -3.28 28.57 10.83
N PHE A 539 -2.75 27.56 11.53
CA PHE A 539 -3.51 26.36 11.93
C PHE A 539 -4.82 26.69 12.68
N GLY A 540 -4.80 27.71 13.55
CA GLY A 540 -6.01 28.12 14.29
C GLY A 540 -7.16 28.61 13.41
N ALA A 541 -6.85 29.16 12.23
CA ALA A 541 -7.83 29.66 11.27
C ALA A 541 -8.21 28.60 10.23
N THR A 542 -7.23 27.87 9.68
CA THR A 542 -7.45 26.86 8.63
C THR A 542 -7.98 25.54 9.19
N GLY A 543 -7.56 25.18 10.41
CA GLY A 543 -7.71 23.85 10.99
C GLY A 543 -6.86 22.78 10.33
N VAL A 544 -5.84 23.17 9.54
CA VAL A 544 -5.03 22.25 8.72
C VAL A 544 -3.56 22.38 9.10
N LYS A 545 -2.93 21.25 9.42
CA LYS A 545 -1.49 21.13 9.65
C LYS A 545 -0.78 20.75 8.36
N ALA A 546 0.43 21.26 8.18
CA ALA A 546 1.30 20.93 7.08
C ALA A 546 2.57 20.22 7.56
N SER A 547 3.08 19.27 6.77
CA SER A 547 4.36 18.61 6.99
C SER A 547 5.05 18.30 5.65
N LYS A 548 6.38 18.11 5.65
CA LYS A 548 7.08 17.64 4.45
C LYS A 548 6.84 16.15 4.24
N THR A 549 6.76 15.74 2.98
CA THR A 549 6.73 14.32 2.62
C THR A 549 8.14 13.81 2.39
N THR A 550 8.35 12.50 2.57
CA THR A 550 9.65 11.86 2.31
C THR A 550 10.01 11.86 0.82
N ALA A 551 9.02 12.05 -0.07
CA ALA A 551 9.22 12.16 -1.51
C ALA A 551 9.66 13.58 -1.96
N GLY A 552 9.68 14.56 -1.04
CA GLY A 552 10.10 15.93 -1.34
C GLY A 552 8.95 16.89 -1.66
N GLY A 553 7.70 16.52 -1.36
CA GLY A 553 6.51 17.39 -1.42
C GLY A 553 6.01 17.84 -0.04
N VAL A 554 4.75 18.28 0.02
CA VAL A 554 4.05 18.74 1.23
C VAL A 554 2.77 17.92 1.43
N ALA A 555 2.51 17.54 2.68
CA ALA A 555 1.26 16.93 3.13
C ALA A 555 0.45 17.90 3.98
N LEU A 556 -0.85 17.93 3.73
CA LEU A 556 -1.83 18.76 4.45
C LEU A 556 -2.82 17.84 5.15
N GLU A 557 -3.05 18.07 6.44
CA GLU A 557 -3.90 17.22 7.27
C GLU A 557 -4.85 18.06 8.12
N ALA A 558 -6.14 17.72 8.09
CA ALA A 558 -7.18 18.24 8.96
C ALA A 558 -7.41 17.26 10.12
N PRO A 559 -6.70 17.40 11.26
CA PRO A 559 -6.59 16.34 12.27
C PRO A 559 -7.90 16.03 13.02
N ASP A 560 -8.85 16.96 13.03
CA ASP A 560 -10.16 16.78 13.66
C ASP A 560 -11.19 16.12 12.72
N GLY A 561 -10.81 15.80 11.47
CA GLY A 561 -11.69 15.18 10.49
C GLY A 561 -12.68 16.14 9.82
N ARG A 562 -12.45 17.46 9.91
CA ARG A 562 -13.14 18.43 9.05
C ARG A 562 -12.81 18.21 7.57
N ASN A 563 -13.61 18.77 6.69
CA ASN A 563 -13.36 18.74 5.25
C ASN A 563 -12.07 19.52 4.91
N LEU A 564 -11.34 19.06 3.89
CA LEU A 564 -10.09 19.68 3.43
C LEU A 564 -10.22 20.06 1.96
N SER A 565 -10.12 21.36 1.66
CA SER A 565 -10.17 21.90 0.29
C SER A 565 -9.05 22.89 0.07
N VAL A 566 -8.36 22.77 -1.06
CA VAL A 566 -7.16 23.57 -1.36
C VAL A 566 -7.22 24.10 -2.78
N TRP A 567 -6.96 25.39 -2.98
CA TRP A 567 -6.91 25.98 -4.30
C TRP A 567 -5.94 27.15 -4.42
N PHE A 568 -5.54 27.46 -5.65
CA PHE A 568 -4.66 28.58 -5.96
C PHE A 568 -4.93 29.14 -7.37
N ASN A 569 -4.50 30.37 -7.62
CA ASN A 569 -4.53 30.95 -8.97
C ASN A 569 -3.19 30.72 -9.66
N THR A 570 -3.19 30.29 -10.92
CA THR A 570 -1.96 30.14 -11.71
C THR A 570 -1.39 31.48 -12.17
N GLY A 571 -2.20 32.54 -12.13
CA GLY A 571 -1.88 33.89 -12.60
C GLY A 571 -2.18 34.07 -14.10
N SER A 572 -2.31 35.33 -14.53
CA SER A 572 -2.40 35.71 -15.94
C SER A 572 -1.10 36.42 -16.36
N GLY A 573 -0.20 35.69 -17.02
CA GLY A 573 1.13 36.16 -17.44
C GLY A 573 2.26 35.35 -16.82
N ALA A 574 3.34 35.11 -17.58
CA ALA A 574 4.50 34.37 -17.10
C ALA A 574 5.32 35.22 -16.09
N PRO A 575 5.86 34.63 -15.01
CA PRO A 575 5.85 33.19 -14.69
C PRO A 575 4.57 32.72 -14.00
N LEU A 576 4.03 31.58 -14.45
CA LEU A 576 2.83 30.96 -13.85
C LEU A 576 3.20 30.21 -12.57
N VAL A 577 2.23 30.14 -11.64
CA VAL A 577 2.31 29.28 -10.46
C VAL A 577 1.59 27.96 -10.74
N SER A 578 2.18 26.85 -10.30
CA SER A 578 1.65 25.49 -10.40
C SER A 578 1.70 24.75 -9.05
N ALA A 579 1.05 23.59 -8.96
CA ALA A 579 0.86 22.87 -7.69
C ALA A 579 2.19 22.37 -7.08
N ASP A 580 3.15 22.01 -7.92
CA ASP A 580 4.51 21.65 -7.56
C ASP A 580 5.28 22.83 -6.93
N ASN A 581 4.95 24.09 -7.25
CA ASN A 581 5.56 25.22 -6.56
C ASN A 581 5.18 25.30 -5.08
N PHE A 582 4.04 24.74 -4.71
CA PHE A 582 3.61 24.60 -3.32
C PHE A 582 3.96 23.23 -2.71
N GLY A 583 4.61 22.34 -3.47
CA GLY A 583 4.87 20.95 -3.06
C GLY A 583 3.64 20.05 -3.04
N LEU A 584 2.55 20.47 -3.70
CA LEU A 584 1.25 19.80 -3.71
C LEU A 584 0.97 19.09 -5.05
N ALA A 585 2.01 18.67 -5.76
CA ALA A 585 1.91 17.92 -7.01
C ALA A 585 2.32 16.44 -6.83
N ILE A 586 1.77 15.58 -7.67
CA ILE A 586 2.19 14.20 -7.87
C ILE A 586 2.73 14.11 -9.31
N GLY A 587 4.07 14.08 -9.44
CA GLY A 587 4.71 14.34 -10.73
C GLY A 587 4.39 15.77 -11.20
N SER A 588 3.86 15.91 -12.42
CA SER A 588 3.47 17.21 -12.98
C SER A 588 2.00 17.58 -12.75
N ALA A 589 1.21 16.71 -12.12
CA ALA A 589 -0.22 16.93 -11.88
C ALA A 589 -0.47 17.40 -10.44
N ALA A 590 -1.51 18.21 -10.23
CA ALA A 590 -1.93 18.59 -8.89
C ALA A 590 -2.41 17.36 -8.10
N ALA A 591 -2.09 17.30 -6.80
CA ALA A 591 -2.54 16.23 -5.94
C ALA A 591 -4.10 16.21 -5.87
N PRO A 592 -4.73 15.03 -5.72
CA PRO A 592 -6.18 14.94 -5.55
C PRO A 592 -6.66 15.84 -4.40
N GLY A 593 -7.65 16.70 -4.69
CA GLY A 593 -8.15 17.69 -3.74
C GLY A 593 -7.56 19.09 -3.89
N VAL A 594 -6.60 19.29 -4.79
CA VAL A 594 -5.99 20.59 -5.10
C VAL A 594 -6.54 21.12 -6.43
N THR A 595 -7.10 22.33 -6.42
CA THR A 595 -7.68 22.98 -7.60
C THR A 595 -6.87 24.19 -8.03
N SER A 596 -6.64 24.36 -9.33
CA SER A 596 -6.04 25.56 -9.89
C SER A 596 -6.99 26.23 -10.88
N ALA A 597 -6.89 27.55 -11.03
CA ALA A 597 -7.54 28.28 -12.10
C ALA A 597 -6.67 29.44 -12.60
N ALA A 598 -6.90 29.87 -13.85
CA ALA A 598 -6.14 30.95 -14.49
C ALA A 598 -6.15 32.24 -13.66
N SER A 599 -7.32 32.66 -13.18
CA SER A 599 -7.50 33.78 -12.26
C SER A 599 -8.90 33.75 -11.64
N GLY A 600 -9.14 34.57 -10.61
CA GLY A 600 -10.49 34.82 -10.07
C GLY A 600 -10.89 33.96 -8.86
N LEU A 601 -10.04 33.03 -8.41
CA LEU A 601 -10.26 32.35 -7.12
C LEU A 601 -9.84 33.27 -5.97
N THR A 602 -10.63 33.27 -4.90
CA THR A 602 -10.35 33.99 -3.66
C THR A 602 -10.65 33.10 -2.45
N ALA A 603 -10.34 33.57 -1.25
CA ALA A 603 -10.70 32.89 -0.01
C ALA A 603 -12.22 32.67 0.16
N THR A 604 -13.04 33.51 -0.48
CA THR A 604 -14.51 33.48 -0.40
C THR A 604 -15.18 33.02 -1.69
N SER A 605 -14.42 32.74 -2.75
CA SER A 605 -14.89 32.28 -4.05
C SER A 605 -13.93 31.22 -4.60
N ALA A 606 -14.35 29.96 -4.57
CA ALA A 606 -13.52 28.83 -4.97
C ALA A 606 -13.65 28.46 -6.47
N GLY A 607 -14.15 29.36 -7.33
CA GLY A 607 -14.31 29.16 -8.79
C GLY A 607 -15.24 28.00 -9.16
N SER A 608 -15.07 27.44 -10.37
CA SER A 608 -15.68 26.16 -10.74
C SER A 608 -15.31 25.12 -9.67
N ALA A 609 -16.32 24.62 -8.96
CA ALA A 609 -16.24 23.91 -7.68
C ALA A 609 -14.86 23.35 -7.33
N ALA A 610 -14.11 24.04 -6.45
CA ALA A 610 -12.85 23.52 -5.94
C ALA A 610 -13.04 22.14 -5.31
N ALA A 611 -12.05 21.27 -5.45
CA ALA A 611 -12.13 19.91 -4.95
C ALA A 611 -12.05 19.85 -3.41
N THR A 612 -12.79 18.91 -2.81
CA THR A 612 -12.83 18.67 -1.38
C THR A 612 -12.53 17.21 -1.06
N VAL A 613 -11.57 17.00 -0.17
CA VAL A 613 -11.27 15.72 0.46
C VAL A 613 -12.03 15.62 1.77
N TYR A 614 -12.74 14.51 1.95
CA TYR A 614 -13.49 14.21 3.15
C TYR A 614 -12.69 13.32 4.10
N GLY A 615 -12.79 13.58 5.40
CA GLY A 615 -12.24 12.72 6.44
C GLY A 615 -12.92 11.35 6.49
N ARG A 616 -12.32 10.42 7.22
CA ARG A 616 -12.84 9.06 7.44
C ARG A 616 -13.47 8.95 8.83
N VAL A 617 -14.12 7.83 9.15
CA VAL A 617 -14.71 7.62 10.48
C VAL A 617 -14.16 6.34 11.09
N THR A 618 -13.66 6.44 12.31
CA THR A 618 -13.23 5.31 13.13
C THR A 618 -14.34 4.90 14.07
N LEU A 619 -14.77 3.64 14.03
CA LEU A 619 -15.69 3.02 14.98
C LEU A 619 -14.89 2.28 16.04
N ILE A 620 -15.32 2.37 17.29
CA ILE A 620 -14.67 1.76 18.45
C ILE A 620 -15.75 1.09 19.29
N SER A 621 -15.60 -0.20 19.58
CA SER A 621 -16.52 -0.90 20.47
C SER A 621 -16.34 -0.38 21.88
N ASN A 622 -17.44 0.02 22.53
CA ASN A 622 -17.41 0.34 23.94
C ASN A 622 -17.34 -0.96 24.75
N PRO A 623 -16.57 -0.99 25.85
CA PRO A 623 -16.64 -2.10 26.79
C PRO A 623 -18.08 -2.26 27.28
N PRO A 624 -18.54 -3.49 27.54
CA PRO A 624 -19.84 -3.72 28.16
C PRO A 624 -19.96 -2.90 29.45
N ALA A 625 -21.09 -2.23 29.65
CA ALA A 625 -21.35 -1.55 30.92
C ALA A 625 -21.15 -2.55 32.08
N PRO A 626 -20.43 -2.17 33.16
CA PRO A 626 -20.27 -3.04 34.31
C PRO A 626 -21.66 -3.46 34.81
N ARG A 627 -21.91 -4.78 34.90
CA ARG A 627 -23.13 -5.24 35.57
C ARG A 627 -23.04 -4.79 37.03
N PRO A 628 -24.11 -4.23 37.62
CA PRO A 628 -24.15 -3.97 39.06
C PRO A 628 -23.85 -5.28 39.79
N LEU A 629 -22.75 -5.33 40.54
CA LEU A 629 -22.42 -6.48 41.36
C LEU A 629 -23.47 -6.57 42.48
N PRO A 630 -24.07 -7.76 42.71
CA PRO A 630 -24.83 -7.99 43.93
C PRO A 630 -23.97 -7.64 45.16
N PRO A 631 -24.56 -7.12 46.25
CA PRO A 631 -23.81 -6.83 47.47
C PRO A 631 -23.06 -8.08 47.94
N GLY A 632 -21.72 -8.03 47.98
CA GLY A 632 -20.85 -9.13 48.43
C GLY A 632 -20.20 -9.99 47.33
N ALA A 633 -20.47 -9.74 46.04
CA ALA A 633 -19.79 -10.44 44.95
C ALA A 633 -18.46 -9.77 44.58
N SER A 634 -17.38 -10.56 44.49
CA SER A 634 -16.10 -10.12 43.92
C SER A 634 -16.22 -9.95 42.40
N ALA A 635 -15.55 -8.91 41.87
CA ALA A 635 -15.50 -8.68 40.43
C ALA A 635 -14.86 -9.89 39.71
N PRO A 636 -15.36 -10.29 38.53
CA PRO A 636 -14.73 -11.36 37.76
C PRO A 636 -13.24 -11.04 37.49
N SER A 637 -12.40 -12.08 37.55
CA SER A 637 -10.94 -11.98 37.41
C SER A 637 -10.46 -11.65 35.99
N SER A 638 -11.37 -11.55 35.02
CA SER A 638 -11.09 -11.13 33.64
C SER A 638 -12.13 -10.11 33.18
N PRO A 639 -11.74 -9.04 32.46
CA PRO A 639 -12.68 -8.12 31.84
C PRO A 639 -13.60 -8.90 30.89
N PRO A 640 -14.90 -8.58 30.82
CA PRO A 640 -15.76 -9.19 29.81
C PRO A 640 -15.24 -8.84 28.40
N PRO A 641 -15.30 -9.78 27.45
CA PRO A 641 -14.84 -9.54 26.09
C PRO A 641 -15.60 -8.36 25.46
N THR A 642 -14.89 -7.53 24.72
CA THR A 642 -15.48 -6.41 24.00
C THR A 642 -16.40 -6.92 22.89
N PRO A 643 -17.62 -6.38 22.77
CA PRO A 643 -18.56 -6.82 21.74
C PRO A 643 -18.02 -6.52 20.33
N PRO A 644 -18.36 -7.35 19.34
CA PRO A 644 -18.02 -7.07 17.95
C PRO A 644 -18.72 -5.79 17.45
N ILE A 645 -18.15 -5.19 16.41
CA ILE A 645 -18.80 -4.15 15.60
C ILE A 645 -19.25 -4.83 14.31
N VAL A 646 -20.55 -4.97 14.10
CA VAL A 646 -21.14 -5.40 12.83
C VAL A 646 -21.62 -4.15 12.12
N VAL A 647 -21.11 -3.91 10.92
CA VAL A 647 -21.49 -2.81 10.04
C VAL A 647 -22.22 -3.41 8.84
N GLU A 648 -23.42 -2.93 8.58
CA GLU A 648 -24.28 -3.39 7.49
C GLU A 648 -24.88 -2.19 6.76
N PRO A 649 -25.15 -2.30 5.45
CA PRO A 649 -25.98 -1.31 4.78
C PRO A 649 -27.37 -1.31 5.41
N GLY A 650 -27.99 -0.14 5.51
CA GLY A 650 -29.37 -0.06 5.97
C GLY A 650 -30.37 -0.53 4.91
N VAL A 651 -31.66 -0.25 5.13
CA VAL A 651 -32.77 -0.69 4.26
C VAL A 651 -32.65 -0.26 2.79
N LYS A 652 -31.82 0.73 2.47
CA LYS A 652 -31.53 1.14 1.07
C LYS A 652 -30.45 0.29 0.40
N GLY A 653 -29.81 -0.60 1.15
CA GLY A 653 -28.81 -1.53 0.66
C GLY A 653 -27.65 -0.81 -0.03
N TYR A 654 -27.33 -1.31 -1.23
CA TYR A 654 -26.28 -0.80 -2.11
C TYR A 654 -26.84 -0.09 -3.36
N THR A 655 -28.09 0.36 -3.30
CA THR A 655 -28.73 1.06 -4.42
C THR A 655 -28.08 2.44 -4.66
N ALA A 656 -28.39 3.06 -5.79
CA ALA A 656 -27.96 4.44 -6.07
C ALA A 656 -28.47 5.46 -5.04
N ASP A 657 -29.52 5.10 -4.28
CA ASP A 657 -30.13 5.93 -3.24
C ASP A 657 -29.43 5.79 -1.87
N SER A 658 -28.52 4.81 -1.73
CA SER A 658 -27.72 4.56 -0.53
C SER A 658 -26.31 5.15 -0.68
N ASN A 659 -25.87 5.89 0.33
CA ASN A 659 -24.50 6.41 0.37
C ASN A 659 -23.50 5.50 1.09
N PHE A 660 -23.90 4.31 1.56
CA PHE A 660 -23.07 3.41 2.37
C PHE A 660 -21.62 3.24 1.84
N VAL A 661 -21.49 2.82 0.58
CA VAL A 661 -20.17 2.60 -0.05
C VAL A 661 -19.46 3.93 -0.34
N ALA A 662 -20.19 4.96 -0.78
CA ALA A 662 -19.62 6.26 -1.11
C ALA A 662 -19.08 7.01 0.14
N LEU A 663 -19.57 6.65 1.32
CA LEU A 663 -19.07 7.10 2.62
C LEU A 663 -17.87 6.28 3.11
N GLY A 664 -17.47 5.25 2.35
CA GLY A 664 -16.36 4.37 2.68
C GLY A 664 -16.72 3.25 3.67
N PHE A 665 -18.00 3.04 4.00
CA PHE A 665 -18.38 1.89 4.81
C PHE A 665 -18.23 0.60 4.03
N GLN A 666 -17.90 -0.46 4.76
CA GLN A 666 -17.83 -1.81 4.25
C GLN A 666 -18.66 -2.69 5.18
N GLU A 667 -19.43 -3.59 4.58
CA GLU A 667 -20.20 -4.57 5.34
C GLU A 667 -19.25 -5.60 5.93
N LEU A 668 -19.03 -5.50 7.24
CA LEU A 668 -17.99 -6.23 7.94
C LEU A 668 -18.34 -6.41 9.41
N LYS A 669 -17.87 -7.52 9.97
CA LYS A 669 -17.82 -7.75 11.41
C LYS A 669 -16.39 -7.57 11.90
N PHE A 670 -16.18 -6.61 12.79
CA PHE A 670 -14.89 -6.31 13.40
C PHE A 670 -14.88 -6.76 14.85
N GLY A 671 -13.86 -7.54 15.22
CA GLY A 671 -13.70 -8.08 16.57
C GLY A 671 -14.79 -9.07 16.98
N GLY A 672 -14.82 -9.36 18.28
CA GLY A 672 -15.55 -10.49 18.85
C GLY A 672 -14.75 -11.80 18.76
N GLU A 673 -15.11 -12.79 19.59
CA GLU A 673 -14.57 -14.13 19.42
C GLU A 673 -15.11 -14.73 18.11
N VAL A 674 -14.22 -15.29 17.29
CA VAL A 674 -14.61 -16.02 16.08
C VAL A 674 -15.32 -17.31 16.49
N ASP A 675 -16.66 -17.29 16.57
CA ASP A 675 -17.46 -18.46 16.91
C ASP A 675 -17.71 -19.32 15.66
N ALA A 676 -16.74 -20.20 15.37
CA ALA A 676 -16.89 -21.55 14.82
C ALA A 676 -15.52 -22.06 14.33
N SER A 677 -15.13 -23.24 14.83
CA SER A 677 -14.14 -24.20 14.29
C SER A 677 -13.60 -23.84 12.90
N VAL A 678 -12.31 -23.56 12.67
CA VAL A 678 -11.18 -24.52 12.69
C VAL A 678 -9.83 -23.82 12.98
N SER A 679 -9.80 -22.58 13.47
CA SER A 679 -8.53 -21.86 13.64
C SER A 679 -8.40 -21.05 14.92
N LYS A 680 -9.27 -21.23 15.92
CA LYS A 680 -9.00 -20.63 17.21
C LYS A 680 -7.65 -21.19 17.68
N MET A 681 -6.68 -20.29 17.83
CA MET A 681 -5.82 -20.27 18.99
C MET A 681 -6.68 -20.14 20.26
N SER A 682 -7.63 -21.06 20.48
CA SER A 682 -7.66 -21.65 21.81
C SER A 682 -6.27 -22.24 21.88
N PRO A 683 -5.42 -21.86 22.85
CA PRO A 683 -4.16 -22.54 23.03
C PRO A 683 -4.49 -24.03 22.86
N PRO A 684 -3.76 -24.78 22.01
CA PRO A 684 -3.80 -26.23 22.13
C PRO A 684 -3.75 -26.49 23.64
N ARG A 685 -4.60 -27.37 24.19
CA ARG A 685 -4.81 -27.50 25.67
C ARG A 685 -3.57 -28.01 26.42
N VAL A 686 -2.39 -27.65 25.95
CA VAL A 686 -1.04 -28.02 26.31
C VAL A 686 -0.23 -26.71 26.33
N GLY A 687 0.39 -26.42 27.46
CA GLY A 687 1.08 -25.15 27.69
C GLY A 687 2.29 -24.94 26.78
N ARG A 688 2.68 -23.67 26.60
CA ARG A 688 4.01 -23.29 26.08
C ARG A 688 5.01 -23.34 27.23
N LEU A 689 6.15 -24.00 27.02
CA LEU A 689 7.28 -23.95 27.93
C LEU A 689 8.30 -22.94 27.41
N ALA A 690 8.84 -22.11 28.30
CA ALA A 690 9.91 -21.17 27.97
C ALA A 690 11.10 -21.41 28.91
N PHE A 691 12.29 -21.57 28.33
CA PHE A 691 13.53 -21.80 29.05
C PHE A 691 14.44 -20.59 28.86
N GLN A 692 14.82 -19.94 29.95
CA GLN A 692 15.85 -18.90 29.93
C GLN A 692 17.21 -19.56 29.74
N VAL A 693 17.89 -19.24 28.63
CA VAL A 693 19.13 -19.90 28.22
C VAL A 693 20.26 -18.90 27.99
N GLY A 694 20.30 -17.83 28.78
CA GLY A 694 21.44 -16.90 28.82
C GLY A 694 21.19 -15.69 29.72
N ALA A 695 22.16 -14.77 29.75
CA ALA A 695 22.21 -13.68 30.73
C ALA A 695 21.36 -12.45 30.35
N GLY A 696 20.95 -12.31 29.07
CA GLY A 696 20.11 -11.21 28.61
C GLY A 696 18.62 -11.44 28.91
N ALA A 697 17.90 -10.38 29.31
CA ALA A 697 16.45 -10.42 29.37
C ALA A 697 15.91 -10.77 27.98
N ASN A 698 15.11 -11.84 27.88
CA ASN A 698 14.54 -12.40 26.63
C ASN A 698 15.43 -13.37 25.83
N GLN A 699 16.56 -13.83 26.37
CA GLN A 699 17.30 -14.95 25.77
C GLN A 699 16.62 -16.29 26.10
N LEU A 700 15.53 -16.59 25.39
CA LEU A 700 14.64 -17.71 25.65
C LEU A 700 14.70 -18.76 24.53
N ILE A 701 14.62 -20.03 24.91
CA ILE A 701 14.20 -21.12 24.01
C ILE A 701 12.76 -21.50 24.40
N THR A 702 11.84 -21.38 23.46
CA THR A 702 10.43 -21.75 23.66
C THR A 702 10.10 -23.07 23.01
N ILE A 703 9.28 -23.88 23.69
CA ILE A 703 8.71 -25.12 23.18
C ILE A 703 7.20 -24.98 23.18
N ASP A 704 6.59 -25.16 22.02
CA ASP A 704 5.15 -25.33 21.90
C ASP A 704 4.83 -26.82 22.00
N LEU A 705 4.08 -27.21 23.03
CA LEU A 705 3.56 -28.58 23.13
C LEU A 705 2.43 -28.74 22.11
N SER A 706 2.38 -29.88 21.42
CA SER A 706 1.29 -30.19 20.49
C SER A 706 0.15 -30.88 21.22
N ASP A 707 -1.10 -30.62 20.82
CA ASP A 707 -2.30 -31.19 21.46
C ASP A 707 -2.67 -32.53 20.82
N PHE A 708 -2.49 -33.59 21.62
CA PHE A 708 -2.82 -34.98 21.31
C PHE A 708 -4.17 -35.42 21.88
N GLY A 709 -4.95 -34.50 22.45
CA GLY A 709 -6.28 -34.78 22.99
C GLY A 709 -7.28 -35.19 21.90
N LYS A 710 -8.42 -35.72 22.32
CA LYS A 710 -9.47 -36.23 21.40
C LYS A 710 -9.93 -35.23 20.34
N ASN A 711 -9.91 -33.93 20.65
CA ASN A 711 -10.28 -32.85 19.72
C ASN A 711 -9.05 -32.06 19.23
N GLY A 712 -7.84 -32.58 19.46
CA GLY A 712 -6.59 -31.91 19.13
C GLY A 712 -6.23 -32.06 17.64
N PRO A 713 -5.44 -31.12 17.07
CA PRO A 713 -5.07 -31.11 15.66
C PRO A 713 -4.14 -32.27 15.25
N ILE A 714 -3.46 -32.90 16.21
CA ILE A 714 -2.52 -33.98 15.93
C ILE A 714 -3.22 -35.33 15.75
N THR A 715 -4.11 -35.69 16.68
CA THR A 715 -4.72 -37.03 16.75
C THR A 715 -6.23 -37.03 16.51
N GLY A 716 -6.88 -35.87 16.47
CA GLY A 716 -8.35 -35.76 16.45
C GLY A 716 -9.04 -36.38 15.24
N GLU A 717 -8.34 -36.54 14.11
CA GLU A 717 -8.87 -37.29 12.95
C GLU A 717 -9.08 -38.78 13.24
N ILE A 718 -8.41 -39.33 14.25
CA ILE A 718 -8.57 -40.71 14.72
C ILE A 718 -9.30 -40.77 16.06
N THR A 719 -9.09 -39.79 16.94
CA THR A 719 -9.57 -39.83 18.33
C THR A 719 -10.82 -38.98 18.59
N GLY A 720 -11.30 -38.20 17.62
CA GLY A 720 -12.37 -37.22 17.79
C GLY A 720 -13.77 -37.79 17.99
N ASP A 721 -14.00 -39.02 17.57
CA ASP A 721 -15.29 -39.68 17.60
C ASP A 721 -15.37 -40.85 18.61
N VAL A 722 -14.39 -40.96 19.51
CA VAL A 722 -14.33 -42.01 20.54
C VAL A 722 -15.54 -42.02 21.48
N ASP A 723 -16.21 -40.86 21.65
CA ASP A 723 -17.41 -40.71 22.47
C ASP A 723 -18.70 -40.58 21.63
N ALA A 724 -18.61 -40.73 20.30
CA ALA A 724 -19.76 -40.60 19.42
C ALA A 724 -20.61 -41.88 19.46
N ALA A 725 -21.95 -41.72 19.50
CA ALA A 725 -22.88 -42.85 19.45
C ALA A 725 -22.78 -43.65 18.14
N THR A 726 -22.29 -43.02 17.07
CA THR A 726 -21.93 -43.66 15.79
C THR A 726 -20.55 -43.20 15.35
N PRO A 727 -19.48 -43.99 15.59
CA PRO A 727 -18.13 -43.63 15.19
C PRO A 727 -17.98 -43.58 13.67
N THR A 728 -17.37 -42.51 13.18
CA THR A 728 -16.98 -42.31 11.77
C THR A 728 -15.72 -43.11 11.42
N ASN A 729 -14.80 -43.26 12.36
CA ASN A 729 -13.59 -44.08 12.29
C ASN A 729 -13.92 -45.53 12.68
N SER A 730 -14.77 -46.18 11.88
CA SER A 730 -15.19 -47.56 12.11
C SER A 730 -14.48 -48.55 11.17
N ILE A 731 -13.92 -49.61 11.75
CA ILE A 731 -13.33 -50.74 11.02
C ILE A 731 -14.35 -51.85 10.70
N ALA A 732 -15.65 -51.60 10.90
CA ALA A 732 -16.71 -52.60 10.70
C ALA A 732 -16.94 -52.98 9.22
N THR A 733 -16.42 -52.19 8.28
CA THR A 733 -16.49 -52.47 6.83
C THR A 733 -15.09 -52.37 6.21
N SER A 734 -14.85 -53.05 5.08
CA SER A 734 -13.52 -52.96 4.43
C SER A 734 -13.21 -51.54 3.95
N GLN A 735 -14.22 -50.80 3.47
CA GLN A 735 -14.08 -49.40 3.06
C GLN A 735 -13.76 -48.50 4.25
N GLY A 736 -14.43 -48.70 5.39
CA GLY A 736 -14.14 -47.99 6.63
C GLY A 736 -12.73 -48.29 7.15
N ALA A 737 -12.28 -49.54 7.08
CA ALA A 737 -10.92 -49.93 7.45
C ALA A 737 -9.84 -49.24 6.57
N THR A 738 -10.06 -49.13 5.26
CA THR A 738 -9.15 -48.39 4.36
C THR A 738 -9.14 -46.89 4.66
N ALA A 739 -10.29 -46.29 4.98
CA ALA A 739 -10.37 -44.87 5.36
C ALA A 739 -9.66 -44.59 6.69
N VAL A 740 -9.81 -45.47 7.68
CA VAL A 740 -9.10 -45.37 8.97
C VAL A 740 -7.59 -45.49 8.79
N LEU A 741 -7.10 -46.38 7.92
CA LEU A 741 -5.67 -46.46 7.60
C LEU A 741 -5.12 -45.17 6.99
N ALA A 742 -5.85 -44.56 6.04
CA ALA A 742 -5.45 -43.29 5.44
C ALA A 742 -5.43 -42.12 6.45
N ASN A 743 -6.36 -42.10 7.40
CA ASN A 743 -6.36 -41.13 8.50
C ASN A 743 -5.23 -41.42 9.50
N LEU A 744 -4.93 -42.68 9.75
CA LEU A 744 -3.84 -43.10 10.64
C LEU A 744 -2.48 -42.67 10.10
N ASP A 745 -2.24 -42.83 8.79
CA ASP A 745 -1.02 -42.37 8.13
C ASP A 745 -0.83 -40.85 8.31
N LYS A 746 -1.87 -40.05 8.08
CA LYS A 746 -1.84 -38.59 8.28
C LYS A 746 -1.56 -38.21 9.74
N VAL A 747 -2.18 -38.91 10.70
CA VAL A 747 -1.94 -38.68 12.13
C VAL A 747 -0.51 -39.07 12.50
N MET A 748 0.00 -40.19 11.99
CA MET A 748 1.37 -40.64 12.25
C MET A 748 2.40 -39.66 11.68
N ASP A 749 2.16 -39.11 10.49
CA ASP A 749 3.01 -38.05 9.92
C ASP A 749 3.05 -36.81 10.81
N ARG A 750 1.90 -36.37 11.34
CA ARG A 750 1.82 -35.23 12.27
C ARG A 750 2.53 -35.52 13.59
N VAL A 751 2.34 -36.71 14.16
CA VAL A 751 3.04 -37.15 15.39
C VAL A 751 4.56 -37.16 15.16
N ASN A 752 5.02 -37.70 14.02
CA ASN A 752 6.43 -37.76 13.67
C ASN A 752 7.01 -36.36 13.44
N ALA A 753 6.26 -35.44 12.81
CA ALA A 753 6.65 -34.04 12.68
C ALA A 753 6.80 -33.35 14.04
N THR A 754 5.87 -33.57 14.97
CA THR A 754 6.00 -33.06 16.35
C THR A 754 7.23 -33.64 17.05
N ARG A 755 7.51 -34.94 16.91
CA ARG A 755 8.72 -35.57 17.48
C ARG A 755 10.01 -35.00 16.89
N ALA A 756 10.03 -34.76 15.58
CA ALA A 756 11.17 -34.14 14.90
C ALA A 756 11.41 -32.72 15.44
N ASN A 757 10.35 -31.92 15.61
CA ASN A 757 10.43 -30.58 16.19
C ASN A 757 10.93 -30.62 17.64
N MET A 758 10.42 -31.52 18.49
CA MET A 758 10.91 -31.69 19.86
C MET A 758 12.38 -32.13 19.88
N GLY A 759 12.79 -33.02 18.98
CA GLY A 759 14.20 -33.43 18.81
C GLY A 759 15.11 -32.25 18.45
N ALA A 760 14.68 -31.40 17.52
CA ALA A 760 15.42 -30.21 17.14
C ALA A 760 15.58 -29.22 18.31
N VAL A 761 14.53 -29.04 19.12
CA VAL A 761 14.62 -28.16 20.30
C VAL A 761 15.49 -28.77 21.40
N MET A 762 15.45 -30.09 21.63
CA MET A 762 16.38 -30.75 22.56
C MET A 762 17.84 -30.55 22.15
N ASN A 763 18.16 -30.64 20.86
CA ASN A 763 19.50 -30.35 20.35
C ASN A 763 19.92 -28.90 20.61
N ARG A 764 19.00 -27.94 20.42
CA ARG A 764 19.27 -26.53 20.70
C ARG A 764 19.45 -26.26 22.19
N LEU A 765 18.67 -26.90 23.06
CA LEU A 765 18.82 -26.81 24.51
C LEU A 765 20.15 -27.40 24.97
N GLN A 766 20.56 -28.55 24.42
CA GLN A 766 21.86 -29.14 24.73
C GLN A 766 23.00 -28.19 24.38
N TYR A 767 22.99 -27.63 23.16
CA TYR A 767 24.01 -26.66 22.74
C TYR A 767 24.00 -25.41 23.63
N ALA A 768 22.82 -24.90 23.99
CA ALA A 768 22.72 -23.75 24.87
C ALA A 768 23.23 -24.05 26.29
N MET A 769 22.96 -25.25 26.82
CA MET A 769 23.51 -25.71 28.10
C MET A 769 25.04 -25.81 28.07
N ASP A 770 25.60 -26.43 27.03
CA ASP A 770 27.05 -26.57 26.89
C ASP A 770 27.72 -25.19 26.82
N ASN A 771 27.13 -24.26 26.07
CA ASN A 771 27.61 -22.87 26.00
C ASN A 771 27.47 -22.14 27.34
N LEU A 772 26.34 -22.29 28.05
CA LEU A 772 26.12 -21.65 29.35
C LEU A 772 27.09 -22.18 30.42
N SER A 773 27.40 -23.48 30.37
CA SER A 773 28.41 -24.08 31.24
C SER A 773 29.78 -23.46 30.99
N ASN A 774 30.18 -23.30 29.72
CA ASN A 774 31.43 -22.61 29.37
C ASN A 774 31.44 -21.15 29.83
N VAL A 775 30.35 -20.42 29.62
CA VAL A 775 30.22 -19.03 30.09
C VAL A 775 30.30 -18.96 31.61
N ALA A 776 29.65 -19.87 32.34
CA ALA A 776 29.70 -19.92 33.80
C ALA A 776 31.12 -20.17 34.32
N VAL A 777 31.85 -21.13 33.75
CA VAL A 777 33.25 -21.42 34.10
C VAL A 777 34.13 -20.21 33.85
N ASN A 778 33.99 -19.55 32.70
CA ASN A 778 34.77 -18.34 32.38
C ASN A 778 34.42 -17.17 33.31
N GLN A 779 33.14 -16.98 33.62
CA GLN A 779 32.69 -15.92 34.51
C GLN A 779 33.17 -16.15 35.95
N GLU A 780 33.18 -17.41 36.41
CA GLU A 780 33.72 -17.77 37.71
C GLU A 780 35.23 -17.55 37.78
N ALA A 781 35.97 -17.90 36.72
CA ALA A 781 37.40 -17.62 36.61
C ALA A 781 37.70 -16.11 36.61
N SER A 782 36.95 -15.32 35.83
CA SER A 782 37.08 -13.85 35.85
C SER A 782 36.70 -13.26 37.21
N ARG A 783 35.66 -13.78 37.86
CA ARG A 783 35.27 -13.34 39.21
C ARG A 783 36.37 -13.66 40.22
N SER A 784 36.97 -14.85 40.15
CA SER A 784 38.10 -15.25 41.00
C SER A 784 39.30 -14.32 40.82
N GLN A 785 39.69 -14.00 39.57
CA GLN A 785 40.78 -13.05 39.31
C GLN A 785 40.52 -11.63 39.86
N ILE A 786 39.25 -11.19 39.91
CA ILE A 786 38.89 -9.85 40.37
C ILE A 786 38.69 -9.79 41.89
N GLN A 787 38.03 -10.80 42.47
CA GLN A 787 37.59 -10.79 43.86
C GLN A 787 38.54 -11.54 44.80
N ASP A 788 39.19 -12.59 44.32
CA ASP A 788 40.09 -13.37 45.17
C ASP A 788 41.45 -12.67 45.24
N ALA A 789 41.94 -12.47 46.45
CA ALA A 789 43.26 -11.90 46.65
C ALA A 789 44.34 -12.97 46.42
N ASP A 790 45.38 -12.62 45.66
CA ASP A 790 46.58 -13.45 45.60
C ASP A 790 47.25 -13.48 46.98
N TYR A 791 47.12 -14.62 47.66
CA TYR A 791 47.62 -14.80 49.02
C TYR A 791 49.14 -14.59 49.11
N ALA A 792 49.90 -14.88 48.04
CA ALA A 792 51.34 -14.65 48.03
C ALA A 792 51.66 -13.15 48.01
N ALA A 793 50.97 -12.36 47.18
CA ALA A 793 51.14 -10.91 47.13
C ALA A 793 50.65 -10.22 48.41
N ALA A 794 49.48 -10.62 48.93
CA ALA A 794 48.91 -10.03 50.13
C ALA A 794 49.76 -10.33 51.38
N SER A 795 50.27 -11.56 51.53
CA SER A 795 51.13 -11.95 52.66
C SER A 795 52.49 -11.26 52.61
N THR A 796 53.07 -11.06 51.43
CA THR A 796 54.35 -10.34 51.28
C THR A 796 54.21 -8.85 51.57
N GLU A 797 53.13 -8.18 51.12
CA GLU A 797 52.89 -6.78 51.46
C GLU A 797 52.56 -6.60 52.95
N LEU A 798 51.82 -7.53 53.56
CA LEU A 798 51.59 -7.53 55.01
C LEU A 798 52.92 -7.65 55.78
N ALA A 799 53.77 -8.62 55.42
CA ALA A 799 55.08 -8.81 56.04
C ALA A 799 55.96 -7.57 55.86
N LYS A 800 56.01 -7.00 54.65
CA LYS A 800 56.73 -5.74 54.36
C LYS A 800 56.20 -4.57 55.19
N THR A 801 54.89 -4.43 55.32
CA THR A 801 54.26 -3.37 56.14
C THR A 801 54.61 -3.54 57.62
N GLN A 802 54.59 -4.77 58.13
CA GLN A 802 55.02 -5.08 59.50
C GLN A 802 56.50 -4.74 59.72
N ILE A 803 57.37 -5.10 58.77
CA ILE A 803 58.80 -4.74 58.81
C ILE A 803 58.98 -3.22 58.75
N MET A 804 58.25 -2.51 57.89
CA MET A 804 58.31 -1.04 57.82
C MET A 804 57.81 -0.38 59.12
N GLN A 805 56.76 -0.90 59.77
CA GLN A 805 56.30 -0.39 61.06
C GLN A 805 57.35 -0.60 62.17
N GLN A 806 58.04 -1.75 62.17
CA GLN A 806 59.16 -2.02 63.08
C GLN A 806 60.37 -1.12 62.78
N ALA A 807 60.68 -0.89 61.50
CA ALA A 807 61.77 0.00 61.09
C ALA A 807 61.46 1.47 61.43
N ALA A 808 60.23 1.94 61.19
CA ALA A 808 59.80 3.30 61.49
C ALA A 808 59.86 3.59 63.01
N THR A 809 59.46 2.64 63.85
CA THR A 809 59.60 2.78 65.31
C THR A 809 61.07 2.80 65.75
N ALA A 810 61.95 1.99 65.14
CA ALA A 810 63.39 2.03 65.39
C ALA A 810 64.05 3.35 64.94
N VAL A 811 63.69 3.86 63.76
CA VAL A 811 64.17 5.16 63.25
C VAL A 811 63.65 6.31 64.11
N LEU A 812 62.40 6.26 64.57
CA LEU A 812 61.84 7.25 65.50
C LEU A 812 62.62 7.26 66.83
N ALA A 813 62.94 6.08 67.37
CA ALA A 813 63.78 5.96 68.56
C ALA A 813 65.19 6.54 68.33
N GLN A 814 65.81 6.26 67.19
CA GLN A 814 67.11 6.83 66.81
C GLN A 814 67.07 8.35 66.62
N ALA A 815 66.02 8.89 66.00
CA ALA A 815 65.84 10.33 65.82
C ALA A 815 65.67 11.05 67.16
N ASN A 816 64.89 10.47 68.09
CA ASN A 816 64.75 10.97 69.46
C ASN A 816 66.10 10.96 70.20
N MET A 817 66.93 9.93 70.03
CA MET A 817 68.29 9.89 70.60
C MET A 817 69.22 10.92 69.97
N SER A 818 69.17 11.12 68.65
CA SER A 818 69.98 12.12 67.93
C SER A 818 69.72 13.55 68.44
N GLN A 819 68.45 13.90 68.69
CA GLN A 819 68.10 15.19 69.31
C GLN A 819 68.71 15.35 70.72
N GLN A 820 68.79 14.27 71.51
CA GLN A 820 69.43 14.30 72.82
C GLN A 820 70.96 14.44 72.72
N SER A 821 71.60 13.82 71.73
CA SER A 821 73.05 13.98 71.49
C SER A 821 73.43 15.42 71.14
N VAL A 822 72.61 16.12 70.34
CA VAL A 822 72.84 17.55 70.03
C VAL A 822 72.68 18.43 71.27
N LEU A 823 71.70 18.14 72.13
CA LEU A 823 71.54 18.86 73.40
C LEU A 823 72.69 18.62 74.38
N GLN A 824 73.33 17.45 74.34
CA GLN A 824 74.54 17.19 75.13
C GLN A 824 75.74 18.01 74.60
N LEU A 825 75.89 18.12 73.28
CA LEU A 825 76.94 18.94 72.63
C LEU A 825 76.78 20.45 72.85
N LEU A 826 75.56 20.94 73.12
CA LEU A 826 75.30 22.35 73.47
C LEU A 826 75.47 22.63 74.97
N LYS A 827 75.60 21.59 75.81
CA LYS A 827 75.71 21.68 77.28
C LYS A 827 77.13 21.39 77.80
N GLY A 828 78.04 20.94 76.94
CA GLY A 828 79.48 20.83 77.18
C GLY A 828 80.23 21.86 76.36
#